data_AF-A0A4R0RAH2-F1
#
_entry.id   AF-A0A4R0RAH2-F1
#
_cell.length_a   1.000
_cell.length_b   1.000
_cell.length_c   1.000
_cell.angle_alpha   90.00
_cell.angle_beta   90.00
_cell.angle_gamma   90.00
#
_symmetry.space_group_name_H-M   'P 1'
#
loop_
_entity.id
_entity.type
_entity.pdbx_description
1 polymer ?
#
loop_
_entity_poly.entity_id
_entity_poly.type
_entity_poly.pdbx_seq_one_letter_code
_entity_poly.pdbx_strand_id
1 'polypeptide(L)'
;MLRPLTRLLASFYTGSHDVWTPFLFVLNYLINESQKSRLSESSEGLSDIALQFAVTEAIKLILSLVYYLWRRPQLRSKGNTRGNGVQESRHDEEEQPLNQMNGNGFYEHTFARSPAVHSNRRWHSTQARHGSQIPWFATVGLALAFSACLVHAKYDRAIAEHFNGPFATSLAISFSVPLILIGLFSVFIWTVGIVQYQAVIMQVSGFLIIQAGITTVSSSQISNSALLALSLSTSLAFILISYIYRTQHRISLEAIHVFLFTVSFLIHLVIYAVDRPTAELLAFRHIRFSFPLLLQCITQSSTDLLTLMVIFFMDAPTAGILISLGTAIHFITTCFTSGAFSGYLLLGSLVIIVACVSYLTSRGEEDDEDLYLKSGPGLAFVLQMTGVAFFLIFGLFLLIHSADDLTDIQNSDLKAAKIQDLVLDSRITCRRKPLPSATWYPYEREYHAFDNVLLIVFFSHARYDVNLDSYREVYAEFFPNMVFVGPRSRQDAGFNHSYDVLVDSYEAEEDLTDPTFYKMAGRMAHHMLYTALDAYPCYDGYLWAPFDTLLNIPRLQQFDQKYFWYHSPFGTYVPNPALGDEITNANKSRHAPPLLFSPDPDLNLTETWKGWQTDWWWGDPHVGLDVCMRAFRKVPLEMRENLAALTNGTTRLIGGSADTLYIPGHHRQVFLDTLGLFLETTCFLEIATPTVVHLVRPLEEPIQFVDHWWIWQPPFNASFVRQKWTEGFEVDTFHTFHWGDVQDDGVWRGNPAHIPDVRRLLVESAERQKVDFPIRIGDVPVYKDEST
;
A
#
# COMPACT_ATOMS: atom_id res chain seq x y z
N MET A 1 33.77 35.80 24.20
CA MET A 1 33.39 34.55 23.49
C MET A 1 32.19 34.70 22.55
N LEU A 2 31.27 35.65 22.75
CA LEU A 2 30.12 35.86 21.83
C LEU A 2 30.43 36.68 20.56
N ARG A 3 31.37 37.63 20.60
CA ARG A 3 31.73 38.48 19.44
C ARG A 3 32.33 37.73 18.21
N PRO A 4 33.18 36.69 18.38
CA PRO A 4 33.65 35.88 17.26
C PRO A 4 32.51 35.05 16.64
N LEU A 5 31.58 34.55 17.46
CA LEU A 5 30.43 33.77 17.01
C LEU A 5 29.45 34.64 16.20
N THR A 6 29.17 35.87 16.64
CA THR A 6 28.36 36.83 15.86
C THR A 6 29.05 37.32 14.58
N ARG A 7 30.39 37.41 14.54
CA ARG A 7 31.11 37.73 13.29
C ARG A 7 31.16 36.54 12.32
N LEU A 8 31.25 35.32 12.85
CA LEU A 8 31.13 34.08 12.07
C LEU A 8 29.72 34.01 11.45
N LEU A 9 28.67 34.19 12.27
CA LEU A 9 27.26 34.22 11.86
C LEU A 9 26.92 35.38 10.90
N ALA A 10 27.53 36.56 11.09
CA ALA A 10 27.36 37.69 10.17
C ALA A 10 28.06 37.45 8.81
N SER A 11 29.19 36.74 8.78
CA SER A 11 29.84 36.33 7.53
C SER A 11 29.07 35.23 6.78
N PHE A 12 28.24 34.45 7.50
CA PHE A 12 27.35 33.44 6.92
C PHE A 12 26.07 34.03 6.29
N TYR A 13 25.70 35.28 6.62
CA TYR A 13 24.47 35.90 6.11
C TYR A 13 24.66 36.66 4.78
N THR A 14 25.91 36.93 4.38
CA THR A 14 26.23 37.78 3.21
C THR A 14 26.82 37.02 2.02
N GLY A 15 26.93 35.68 2.07
CA GLY A 15 27.56 34.88 1.01
C GLY A 15 26.83 33.56 0.75
N SER A 16 26.18 33.47 -0.41
CA SER A 16 25.45 32.32 -1.01
C SER A 16 24.25 31.80 -0.20
N HIS A 17 23.04 32.17 -0.66
CA HIS A 17 21.78 31.54 -0.25
C HIS A 17 21.70 30.04 -0.64
N ASP A 18 22.57 29.54 -1.53
CA ASP A 18 22.46 28.20 -2.13
C ASP A 18 22.89 27.03 -1.23
N VAL A 19 23.70 27.25 -0.19
CA VAL A 19 24.20 26.15 0.66
C VAL A 19 23.19 25.73 1.73
N TRP A 20 22.27 26.64 2.11
CA TRP A 20 21.25 26.39 3.13
C TRP A 20 19.94 25.85 2.56
N THR A 21 19.69 26.04 1.27
CA THR A 21 18.46 25.59 0.59
C THR A 21 18.19 24.10 0.77
N PRO A 22 19.18 23.18 0.63
CA PRO A 22 18.96 21.75 0.86
C PRO A 22 18.63 21.44 2.33
N PHE A 23 19.31 22.09 3.28
CA PHE A 23 19.08 21.91 4.72
C PHE A 23 17.68 22.38 5.14
N LEU A 24 17.29 23.58 4.69
CA LEU A 24 15.96 24.13 4.96
C LEU A 24 14.87 23.35 4.23
N PHE A 25 15.13 22.84 3.02
CA PHE A 25 14.19 21.97 2.31
C PHE A 25 13.96 20.65 3.04
N VAL A 26 15.03 19.96 3.47
CA VAL A 26 14.96 18.73 4.28
C VAL A 26 14.19 18.98 5.57
N LEU A 27 14.51 20.06 6.29
CA LEU A 27 13.83 20.38 7.55
C LEU A 27 12.34 20.70 7.33
N ASN A 28 12.01 21.46 6.28
CA ASN A 28 10.63 21.83 5.98
C ASN A 28 9.82 20.63 5.45
N TYR A 29 10.44 19.72 4.68
CA TYR A 29 9.83 18.47 4.24
C TYR A 29 9.51 17.54 5.43
N LEU A 30 10.48 17.34 6.34
CA LEU A 30 10.29 16.52 7.53
C LEU A 30 9.23 17.10 8.48
N ILE A 31 9.16 18.43 8.62
CA ILE A 31 8.10 19.10 9.39
C ILE A 31 6.72 18.90 8.72
N ASN A 32 6.65 18.96 7.39
CA ASN A 32 5.40 18.78 6.65
C ASN A 32 4.90 17.32 6.71
N GLU A 33 5.79 16.34 6.61
CA GLU A 33 5.43 14.91 6.77
C GLU A 33 5.09 14.57 8.24
N SER A 34 5.77 15.17 9.22
CA SER A 34 5.36 15.10 10.63
C SER A 34 3.92 15.54 10.83
N GLN A 35 3.51 16.66 10.22
CA GLN A 35 2.14 17.17 10.33
C GLN A 35 1.11 16.25 9.67
N LYS A 36 1.46 15.56 8.57
CA LYS A 36 0.59 14.56 7.94
C LYS A 36 0.47 13.28 8.77
N SER A 37 1.56 12.81 9.38
CA SER A 37 1.58 11.59 10.20
C SER A 37 0.73 11.68 11.47
N ARG A 38 0.48 12.90 11.99
CA ARG A 38 -0.44 13.13 13.13
C ARG A 38 -1.89 12.76 12.84
N LEU A 39 -2.26 12.50 11.58
CA LEU A 39 -3.60 12.08 11.18
C LEU A 39 -3.82 10.57 11.22
N SER A 40 -2.80 9.73 11.49
CA SER A 40 -2.97 8.27 11.65
C SER A 40 -2.68 7.83 13.11
N GLU A 41 -3.67 7.24 13.77
CA GLU A 41 -3.72 6.92 15.22
C GLU A 41 -2.81 5.77 15.73
N SER A 42 -1.80 5.33 14.99
CA SER A 42 -0.91 4.22 15.40
C SER A 42 0.52 4.45 14.89
N SER A 43 1.62 4.18 15.56
CA SER A 43 1.89 3.74 16.95
C SER A 43 3.35 3.97 17.35
N GLU A 44 4.06 4.94 16.79
CA GLU A 44 5.33 5.47 17.31
C GLU A 44 5.44 6.93 16.85
N GLY A 45 5.54 7.89 17.79
CA GLY A 45 5.61 9.30 17.42
C GLY A 45 6.95 9.61 16.74
N LEU A 46 6.97 10.49 15.72
CA LEU A 46 8.21 10.96 15.08
C LEU A 46 9.26 11.43 16.09
N SER A 47 8.82 12.00 17.22
CA SER A 47 9.69 12.33 18.35
C SER A 47 10.46 11.15 18.94
N ASP A 48 9.87 9.96 19.06
CA ASP A 48 10.56 8.80 19.64
C ASP A 48 11.66 8.29 18.69
N ILE A 49 11.38 8.25 17.39
CA ILE A 49 12.37 7.96 16.33
C ILE A 49 13.49 9.01 16.35
N ALA A 50 13.15 10.30 16.48
CA ALA A 50 14.13 11.37 16.55
C ALA A 50 15.05 11.24 17.77
N LEU A 51 14.50 10.86 18.93
CA LEU A 51 15.28 10.63 20.13
C LEU A 51 16.22 9.43 19.98
N GLN A 52 15.73 8.32 19.41
CA GLN A 52 16.55 7.14 19.13
C GLN A 52 17.75 7.49 18.23
N PHE A 53 17.52 8.26 17.16
CA PHE A 53 18.60 8.73 16.30
C PHE A 53 19.54 9.72 17.01
N ALA A 54 19.03 10.61 17.86
CA ALA A 54 19.87 11.48 18.68
C ALA A 54 20.79 10.66 19.60
N VAL A 55 20.29 9.62 20.27
CA VAL A 55 21.12 8.72 21.09
C VAL A 55 22.18 8.00 20.24
N THR A 56 21.79 7.53 19.05
CA THR A 56 22.69 6.87 18.10
C THR A 56 23.83 7.80 17.65
N GLU A 57 23.54 9.07 17.36
CA GLU A 57 24.56 10.07 17.02
C GLU A 57 25.41 10.46 18.23
N ALA A 58 24.84 10.51 19.44
CA ALA A 58 25.58 10.77 20.67
C ALA A 58 26.64 9.69 20.94
N ILE A 59 26.29 8.41 20.77
CA ILE A 59 27.23 7.28 20.90
C ILE A 59 28.41 7.45 19.91
N LYS A 60 28.11 7.73 18.63
CA LYS A 60 29.15 7.94 17.60
C LYS A 60 30.03 9.15 17.93
N LEU A 61 29.41 10.25 18.37
CA LEU A 61 30.12 11.46 18.76
C LEU A 61 31.08 11.20 19.93
N ILE A 62 30.64 10.48 20.96
CA ILE A 62 31.49 10.11 22.10
C ILE A 62 32.68 9.27 21.62
N LEU A 63 32.44 8.22 20.82
CA LEU A 63 33.50 7.35 20.29
C LEU A 63 34.51 8.13 19.45
N SER A 64 34.04 8.98 18.53
CA SER A 64 34.91 9.82 17.70
C SER A 64 35.68 10.86 18.51
N LEU A 65 35.06 11.46 19.54
CA LEU A 65 35.73 12.42 20.41
C LEU A 65 36.83 11.75 21.23
N VAL A 66 36.56 10.58 21.80
CA VAL A 66 37.55 9.78 22.54
C VAL A 66 38.72 9.42 21.62
N TYR A 67 38.43 8.93 20.41
CA TYR A 67 39.47 8.60 19.42
C TYR A 67 40.30 9.83 19.02
N TYR A 68 39.64 10.96 18.76
CA TYR A 68 40.30 12.23 18.41
C TYR A 68 41.24 12.71 19.52
N LEU A 69 40.76 12.72 20.77
CA LEU A 69 41.53 13.15 21.93
C LEU A 69 42.69 12.22 22.21
N TRP A 70 42.51 10.90 22.02
CA TRP A 70 43.57 9.91 22.17
C TRP A 70 44.66 10.05 21.10
N ARG A 71 44.29 10.38 19.85
CA ARG A 71 45.24 10.54 18.73
C ARG A 71 45.99 11.88 18.75
N ARG A 72 45.41 12.93 19.35
CA ARG A 72 45.96 14.30 19.37
C ARG A 72 47.40 14.42 19.91
N PRO A 73 47.81 13.78 21.02
CA PRO A 73 49.19 13.82 21.50
C PRO A 73 50.20 13.21 20.51
N GLN A 74 49.83 12.14 19.82
CA GLN A 74 50.69 11.46 18.85
C GLN A 74 50.97 12.36 17.62
N LEU A 75 49.97 13.15 17.21
CA LEU A 75 50.12 14.13 16.14
C LEU A 75 51.03 15.29 16.55
N ARG A 76 50.92 15.79 17.79
CA ARG A 76 51.82 16.82 18.33
C ARG A 76 53.27 16.34 18.43
N SER A 77 53.48 15.09 18.83
CA SER A 77 54.84 14.52 18.92
C SER A 77 55.55 14.48 17.57
N LYS A 78 54.85 14.12 16.48
CA LYS A 78 55.44 14.07 15.13
C LYS A 78 55.72 15.46 14.53
N GLY A 79 54.95 16.47 14.93
CA GLY A 79 55.17 17.86 14.51
C GLY A 79 56.45 18.47 15.08
N ASN A 80 56.76 18.18 16.35
CA ASN A 80 57.95 18.73 17.01
C ASN A 80 59.27 18.08 16.57
N THR A 81 59.28 16.80 16.19
CA THR A 81 60.53 16.14 15.73
C THR A 81 60.99 16.65 14.35
N ARG A 82 60.10 17.23 13.55
CA ARG A 82 60.43 17.77 12.23
C ARG A 82 60.92 19.22 12.24
N GLY A 83 60.69 19.95 13.34
CA GLY A 83 61.09 21.36 13.49
C GLY A 83 62.51 21.58 14.03
N ASN A 84 63.08 20.60 14.76
CA ASN A 84 64.39 20.76 15.42
C ASN A 84 65.56 20.05 14.70
N GLY A 85 65.34 19.48 13.50
CA GLY A 85 66.36 18.73 12.75
C GLY A 85 66.97 19.45 11.55
N VAL A 86 66.60 20.70 11.27
CA VAL A 86 67.20 21.51 10.19
C VAL A 86 68.05 22.60 10.83
N GLN A 87 69.14 22.18 11.47
CA GLN A 87 70.27 23.05 11.75
C GLN A 87 71.23 22.92 10.58
N GLU A 88 71.43 24.04 9.88
CA GLU A 88 72.40 24.28 8.82
C GLU A 88 73.71 23.47 9.00
N SER A 89 73.99 22.56 8.05
CA SER A 89 75.39 22.27 7.68
C SER A 89 75.62 22.88 6.29
N ARG A 90 76.12 24.10 6.31
CA ARG A 90 76.61 24.83 5.15
C ARG A 90 78.14 24.72 5.17
N HIS A 91 78.66 23.79 4.38
CA HIS A 91 80.05 23.55 3.99
C HIS A 91 79.98 22.39 3.01
N ASP A 92 80.73 22.23 1.95
CA ASP A 92 81.62 23.02 1.08
C ASP A 92 81.95 22.00 -0.03
N GLU A 93 82.22 22.48 -1.26
CA GLU A 93 82.97 21.73 -2.29
C GLU A 93 82.23 20.48 -2.88
N GLU A 94 82.41 20.04 -4.13
CA GLU A 94 83.45 20.24 -5.12
C GLU A 94 82.95 19.75 -6.50
N GLU A 95 83.73 20.10 -7.52
CA GLU A 95 83.52 19.92 -8.95
C GLU A 95 83.60 18.47 -9.47
N GLN A 96 82.83 18.20 -10.54
CA GLN A 96 83.15 17.33 -11.70
C GLN A 96 83.25 15.78 -11.53
N PRO A 97 83.26 14.98 -12.63
CA PRO A 97 82.99 15.28 -14.05
C PRO A 97 81.99 14.33 -14.75
N LEU A 98 81.62 14.74 -15.97
CA LEU A 98 81.12 13.88 -17.06
C LEU A 98 82.05 12.69 -17.31
N ASN A 99 81.47 11.52 -17.55
CA ASN A 99 82.13 10.45 -18.32
C ASN A 99 81.20 9.88 -19.40
N GLN A 100 81.69 10.00 -20.63
CA GLN A 100 81.32 9.23 -21.81
C GLN A 100 81.79 7.77 -21.67
N MET A 101 81.06 6.83 -22.25
CA MET A 101 81.51 5.80 -23.22
C MET A 101 80.31 4.87 -23.50
N ASN A 102 79.70 4.91 -24.69
CA ASN A 102 80.05 4.14 -25.90
C ASN A 102 80.11 2.60 -25.71
N GLY A 103 79.23 1.91 -26.44
CA GLY A 103 79.70 0.94 -27.44
C GLY A 103 79.25 -0.52 -27.30
N ASN A 104 78.28 -0.87 -28.18
CA ASN A 104 78.17 -2.11 -28.94
C ASN A 104 77.59 -3.39 -28.29
N GLY A 105 76.55 -3.93 -28.94
CA GLY A 105 76.40 -5.38 -29.05
C GLY A 105 75.00 -5.93 -29.35
N PHE A 106 74.67 -6.02 -30.63
CA PHE A 106 73.86 -7.07 -31.27
C PHE A 106 72.33 -7.17 -31.09
N TYR A 107 71.67 -6.89 -32.23
CA TYR A 107 70.48 -7.51 -32.83
C TYR A 107 69.73 -8.61 -32.06
N GLU A 108 68.44 -8.36 -31.82
CA GLU A 108 67.42 -9.33 -32.23
C GLU A 108 66.12 -8.62 -32.65
N HIS A 109 65.79 -8.76 -33.93
CA HIS A 109 64.50 -8.40 -34.49
C HIS A 109 63.46 -9.44 -34.05
N THR A 110 62.46 -9.04 -33.28
CA THR A 110 61.17 -9.72 -33.29
C THR A 110 60.02 -8.72 -33.45
N PHE A 111 59.39 -8.86 -34.60
CA PHE A 111 58.11 -8.29 -34.97
C PHE A 111 57.02 -8.90 -34.09
N ALA A 112 56.47 -8.11 -33.17
CA ALA A 112 55.14 -8.33 -32.59
C ALA A 112 54.62 -7.02 -31.99
N ARG A 113 54.31 -6.03 -32.84
CA ARG A 113 53.38 -4.96 -32.48
C ARG A 113 51.97 -5.58 -32.42
N SER A 114 51.67 -6.22 -31.31
CA SER A 114 50.29 -6.20 -30.82
C SER A 114 50.01 -4.75 -30.39
N PRO A 115 48.87 -4.14 -30.75
CA PRO A 115 48.48 -2.89 -30.16
C PRO A 115 48.30 -3.18 -28.68
N ALA A 116 49.29 -2.81 -27.87
CA ALA A 116 49.10 -2.64 -26.45
C ALA A 116 48.00 -1.60 -26.32
N VAL A 117 46.77 -2.08 -26.15
CA VAL A 117 45.66 -1.34 -25.59
C VAL A 117 46.26 -0.69 -24.36
N HIS A 118 46.46 0.63 -24.43
CA HIS A 118 46.74 1.42 -23.26
C HIS A 118 45.59 1.14 -22.29
N SER A 119 45.83 0.22 -21.35
CA SER A 119 44.93 0.00 -20.23
C SER A 119 44.81 1.35 -19.56
N ASN A 120 43.59 1.89 -19.63
CA ASN A 120 43.23 3.18 -19.09
C ASN A 120 43.68 3.22 -17.62
N ARG A 121 44.81 3.86 -17.35
CA ARG A 121 45.24 4.24 -16.00
C ARG A 121 44.16 5.15 -15.45
N ARG A 122 43.25 4.55 -14.67
CA ARG A 122 41.96 5.13 -14.29
C ARG A 122 42.05 6.32 -13.34
N TRP A 123 43.23 6.65 -12.79
CA TRP A 123 43.42 7.88 -12.01
C TRP A 123 44.86 8.43 -12.17
N HIS A 124 45.00 9.57 -12.84
CA HIS A 124 46.22 10.38 -12.76
C HIS A 124 46.31 11.02 -11.37
N SER A 125 46.98 10.35 -10.42
CA SER A 125 47.40 10.96 -9.14
C SER A 125 48.23 12.24 -9.34
N THR A 126 48.74 12.47 -10.55
CA THR A 126 49.42 13.69 -10.99
C THR A 126 48.50 14.89 -11.18
N GLN A 127 47.19 14.71 -11.46
CA GLN A 127 46.26 15.85 -11.61
C GLN A 127 45.74 16.38 -10.25
N ALA A 128 45.66 15.54 -9.22
CA ALA A 128 45.24 15.96 -7.89
C ALA A 128 46.33 16.71 -7.09
N ARG A 129 47.61 16.54 -7.43
CA ARG A 129 48.72 17.24 -6.74
C ARG A 129 48.91 18.70 -7.17
N HIS A 130 48.21 19.17 -8.21
CA HIS A 130 48.18 20.57 -8.62
C HIS A 130 46.81 21.23 -8.43
N GLY A 131 45.85 20.52 -7.82
CA GLY A 131 44.56 21.09 -7.44
C GLY A 131 44.70 22.01 -6.24
N SER A 132 44.12 23.21 -6.34
CA SER A 132 43.97 24.16 -5.24
C SER A 132 43.39 23.47 -4.00
N GLN A 133 44.00 23.69 -2.84
CA GLN A 133 43.45 23.22 -1.57
C GLN A 133 42.02 23.73 -1.42
N ILE A 134 41.08 22.82 -1.17
CA ILE A 134 39.69 23.21 -0.90
C ILE A 134 39.70 24.06 0.38
N PRO A 135 39.11 25.27 0.34
CA PRO A 135 39.07 26.11 1.51
C PRO A 135 38.20 25.46 2.60
N TRP A 136 38.60 25.64 3.86
CA TRP A 136 37.98 24.96 5.01
C TRP A 136 36.46 25.18 5.11
N PHE A 137 35.94 26.33 4.65
CA PHE A 137 34.51 26.62 4.65
C PHE A 137 33.72 25.73 3.68
N ALA A 138 34.32 25.33 2.55
CA ALA A 138 33.68 24.41 1.61
C ALA A 138 33.63 22.99 2.20
N THR A 139 34.67 22.54 2.90
CA THR A 139 34.64 21.27 3.64
C THR A 139 33.55 21.27 4.72
N VAL A 140 33.40 22.37 5.45
CA VAL A 140 32.31 22.53 6.44
C VAL A 140 30.94 22.51 5.77
N GLY A 141 30.75 23.22 4.65
CA GLY A 141 29.49 23.21 3.90
C GLY A 141 29.13 21.81 3.37
N LEU A 142 30.09 21.07 2.84
CA LEU A 142 29.90 19.68 2.40
C LEU A 142 29.56 18.75 3.56
N ALA A 143 30.18 18.93 4.71
CA ALA A 143 29.88 18.17 5.92
C ALA A 143 28.45 18.46 6.42
N LEU A 144 27.99 19.71 6.39
CA LEU A 144 26.61 20.08 6.72
C LEU A 144 25.61 19.44 5.73
N ALA A 145 25.89 19.51 4.42
CA ALA A 145 25.07 18.91 3.39
C ALA A 145 24.98 17.38 3.55
N PHE A 146 26.11 16.72 3.85
CA PHE A 146 26.14 15.30 4.16
C PHE A 146 25.27 14.96 5.38
N SER A 147 25.44 15.68 6.50
CA SER A 147 24.65 15.44 7.70
C SER A 147 23.15 15.62 7.43
N ALA A 148 22.76 16.63 6.65
CA ALA A 148 21.36 16.84 6.26
C ALA A 148 20.81 15.68 5.40
N CYS A 149 21.57 15.23 4.39
CA CYS A 149 21.16 14.12 3.53
C CYS A 149 21.07 12.80 4.31
N LEU A 150 22.01 12.57 5.23
CA LEU A 150 22.02 11.39 6.10
C LEU A 150 20.80 11.38 7.04
N VAL A 151 20.49 12.52 7.64
CA VAL A 151 19.29 12.67 8.48
C VAL A 151 18.04 12.40 7.65
N HIS A 152 17.91 13.03 6.47
CA HIS A 152 16.78 12.81 5.57
C HIS A 152 16.63 11.32 5.20
N ALA A 153 17.72 10.66 4.80
CA ALA A 153 17.71 9.23 4.47
C ALA A 153 17.26 8.35 5.63
N LYS A 154 17.66 8.68 6.88
CA LYS A 154 17.22 7.93 8.08
C LYS A 154 15.72 8.06 8.33
N TYR A 155 15.15 9.25 8.16
CA TYR A 155 13.71 9.45 8.32
C TYR A 155 12.91 8.87 7.16
N ASP A 156 13.36 9.05 5.91
CA ASP A 156 12.74 8.39 4.75
C ASP A 156 12.73 6.87 4.92
N ARG A 157 13.80 6.31 5.48
CA ARG A 157 13.90 4.88 5.77
C ARG A 157 12.86 4.46 6.80
N ALA A 158 12.79 5.14 7.94
CA ALA A 158 11.81 4.80 8.99
C ALA A 158 10.37 4.90 8.48
N ILE A 159 10.06 5.96 7.71
CA ILE A 159 8.77 6.14 7.04
C ILE A 159 8.52 5.00 6.03
N ALA A 160 9.51 4.70 5.18
CA ALA A 160 9.39 3.65 4.18
C ALA A 160 9.19 2.26 4.80
N GLU A 161 9.91 1.93 5.87
CA GLU A 161 9.79 0.65 6.59
C GLU A 161 8.41 0.52 7.22
N HIS A 162 7.91 1.57 7.90
CA HIS A 162 6.59 1.57 8.52
C HIS A 162 5.46 1.32 7.51
N PHE A 163 5.59 1.87 6.31
CA PHE A 163 4.49 1.91 5.34
C PHE A 163 4.57 0.90 4.19
N ASN A 164 5.79 0.54 3.77
CA ASN A 164 6.04 -0.35 2.63
C ASN A 164 6.72 -1.66 3.07
N GLY A 165 7.09 -1.78 4.36
CA GLY A 165 7.78 -2.93 4.90
C GLY A 165 9.29 -2.97 4.60
N PRO A 166 10.01 -3.93 5.20
CA PRO A 166 11.46 -4.03 5.11
C PRO A 166 11.96 -4.43 3.70
N PHE A 167 11.15 -5.16 2.93
CA PHE A 167 11.50 -5.62 1.58
C PHE A 167 11.56 -4.46 0.57
N ALA A 168 10.51 -3.63 0.53
CA ALA A 168 10.47 -2.46 -0.36
C ALA A 168 11.55 -1.43 0.00
N THR A 169 11.80 -1.24 1.30
CA THR A 169 12.88 -0.39 1.80
C THR A 169 14.24 -0.92 1.36
N SER A 170 14.48 -2.23 1.48
CA SER A 170 15.74 -2.84 1.03
C SER A 170 15.95 -2.72 -0.48
N LEU A 171 14.88 -2.89 -1.26
CA LEU A 171 14.89 -2.65 -2.71
C LEU A 171 15.28 -1.20 -3.02
N ALA A 172 14.66 -0.21 -2.35
CA ALA A 172 15.00 1.20 -2.52
C ALA A 172 16.48 1.49 -2.17
N ILE A 173 16.97 0.98 -1.04
CA ILE A 173 18.39 1.11 -0.67
C ILE A 173 19.30 0.48 -1.73
N SER A 174 18.93 -0.65 -2.33
CA SER A 174 19.71 -1.28 -3.40
C SER A 174 19.82 -0.39 -4.65
N PHE A 175 18.79 0.40 -4.98
CA PHE A 175 18.82 1.37 -6.07
C PHE A 175 19.78 2.54 -5.80
N SER A 176 20.22 2.76 -4.56
CA SER A 176 21.25 3.76 -4.28
C SER A 176 22.61 3.40 -4.90
N VAL A 177 22.95 2.11 -5.06
CA VAL A 177 24.24 1.66 -5.61
C VAL A 177 24.47 2.07 -7.06
N PRO A 178 23.54 1.83 -8.02
CA PRO A 178 23.70 2.35 -9.37
C PRO A 178 23.72 3.88 -9.42
N LEU A 179 22.94 4.56 -8.56
CA LEU A 179 22.97 6.03 -8.47
C LEU A 179 24.33 6.56 -7.96
N ILE A 180 24.95 5.87 -7.00
CA ILE A 180 26.30 6.18 -6.53
C ILE A 180 27.30 6.03 -7.68
N LEU A 181 27.21 4.95 -8.46
CA LEU A 181 28.11 4.74 -9.61
C LEU A 181 27.96 5.84 -10.65
N ILE A 182 26.72 6.21 -10.99
CA ILE A 182 26.43 7.31 -11.91
C ILE A 182 26.99 8.62 -11.36
N GLY A 183 26.72 8.94 -10.09
CA GLY A 183 27.19 10.18 -9.47
C GLY A 183 28.71 10.27 -9.36
N LEU A 184 29.38 9.18 -8.99
CA LEU A 184 30.84 9.13 -8.94
C LEU A 184 31.46 9.18 -10.34
N PHE A 185 30.82 8.59 -11.35
CA PHE A 185 31.23 8.77 -12.75
C PHE A 185 31.09 10.23 -13.19
N SER A 186 29.96 10.88 -12.89
CA SER A 186 29.72 12.27 -13.26
C SER A 186 30.65 13.26 -12.55
N VAL A 187 30.95 13.04 -11.26
CA VAL A 187 31.75 13.97 -10.45
C VAL A 187 33.25 13.71 -10.56
N PHE A 188 33.67 12.44 -10.64
CA PHE A 188 35.08 12.05 -10.55
C PHE A 188 35.61 11.33 -11.80
N ILE A 189 34.79 11.15 -12.85
CA ILE A 189 35.13 10.30 -14.01
C ILE A 189 35.54 8.90 -13.53
N TRP A 190 34.97 8.47 -12.40
CA TRP A 190 35.29 7.18 -11.82
C TRP A 190 34.56 6.10 -12.58
N THR A 191 35.31 5.13 -13.07
CA THR A 191 34.78 4.05 -13.90
C THR A 191 35.09 2.72 -13.22
N VAL A 192 34.12 1.82 -13.21
CA VAL A 192 34.23 0.45 -12.68
C VAL A 192 34.27 -0.56 -13.83
N GLY A 193 34.74 -1.79 -13.58
CA GLY A 193 34.78 -2.86 -14.58
C GLY A 193 33.38 -3.25 -15.06
N ILE A 194 33.28 -3.84 -16.26
CA ILE A 194 31.99 -4.30 -16.80
C ILE A 194 31.33 -5.35 -15.90
N VAL A 195 32.12 -6.23 -15.29
CA VAL A 195 31.66 -7.25 -14.34
C VAL A 195 31.03 -6.61 -13.11
N GLN A 196 31.58 -5.49 -12.63
CA GLN A 196 31.05 -4.76 -11.49
C GLN A 196 29.70 -4.08 -11.81
N TYR A 197 29.54 -3.53 -13.03
CA TYR A 197 28.23 -3.03 -13.47
C TYR A 197 27.18 -4.14 -13.58
N GLN A 198 27.55 -5.29 -14.15
CA GLN A 198 26.68 -6.46 -14.24
C GLN A 198 26.26 -6.96 -12.85
N ALA A 199 27.19 -7.01 -11.91
CA ALA A 199 26.92 -7.38 -10.53
C ALA A 199 25.92 -6.42 -9.86
N VAL A 200 26.06 -5.10 -10.04
CA VAL A 200 25.12 -4.12 -9.46
C VAL A 200 23.72 -4.27 -10.05
N ILE A 201 23.60 -4.50 -11.36
CA ILE A 201 22.30 -4.76 -11.99
C ILE A 201 21.70 -6.07 -11.45
N MET A 202 22.52 -7.11 -11.30
CA MET A 202 22.07 -8.41 -10.79
C MET A 202 21.62 -8.32 -9.33
N GLN A 203 22.28 -7.52 -8.50
CA GLN A 203 21.85 -7.22 -7.14
C GLN A 203 20.46 -6.61 -7.10
N VAL A 204 20.19 -5.57 -7.90
CA VAL A 204 18.87 -4.93 -7.97
C VAL A 204 17.81 -5.94 -8.46
N SER A 205 18.15 -6.74 -9.47
CA SER A 205 17.27 -7.81 -9.96
C SER A 205 16.93 -8.83 -8.88
N GLY A 206 17.87 -9.18 -8.00
CA GLY A 206 17.61 -10.09 -6.88
C GLY A 206 16.60 -9.52 -5.88
N PHE A 207 16.67 -8.22 -5.55
CA PHE A 207 15.64 -7.56 -4.73
C PHE A 207 14.29 -7.46 -5.43
N LEU A 208 14.27 -7.25 -6.76
CA LEU A 208 13.03 -7.27 -7.54
C LEU A 208 12.36 -8.65 -7.51
N ILE A 209 13.14 -9.74 -7.57
CA ILE A 209 12.63 -11.11 -7.43
C ILE A 209 12.01 -11.32 -6.04
N ILE A 210 12.67 -10.85 -4.97
CA ILE A 210 12.14 -10.93 -3.61
C ILE A 210 10.80 -10.17 -3.52
N GLN A 211 10.77 -8.92 -4.00
CA GLN A 211 9.57 -8.08 -3.95
C GLN A 211 8.40 -8.69 -4.73
N ALA A 212 8.67 -9.28 -5.90
CA ALA A 212 7.64 -9.94 -6.72
C ALA A 212 6.98 -11.14 -6.02
N GLY A 213 7.67 -11.79 -5.09
CA GLY A 213 7.13 -12.92 -4.33
C GLY A 213 6.24 -12.55 -3.15
N ILE A 214 6.16 -11.26 -2.79
CA ILE A 214 5.54 -10.77 -1.53
C ILE A 214 4.30 -9.89 -1.82
N THR A 215 3.86 -9.78 -3.08
CA THR A 215 2.82 -8.84 -3.53
C THR A 215 1.38 -9.11 -3.04
N THR A 216 1.18 -9.89 -1.98
CA THR A 216 -0.14 -10.06 -1.35
C THR A 216 -0.43 -9.03 -0.25
N VAL A 217 0.57 -8.29 0.24
CA VAL A 217 0.31 -7.19 1.18
C VAL A 217 -0.21 -6.03 0.37
N SER A 218 -1.49 -5.70 0.57
CA SER A 218 -2.16 -4.52 0.03
C SER A 218 -1.18 -3.35 0.03
N SER A 219 -0.75 -2.91 -1.16
CA SER A 219 0.05 -1.70 -1.28
C SER A 219 -0.80 -0.57 -0.71
N SER A 220 -0.58 -0.25 0.56
CA SER A 220 -1.11 0.95 1.19
C SER A 220 -0.67 2.10 0.29
N GLN A 221 -1.54 3.10 0.14
CA GLN A 221 -1.37 4.23 -0.79
C GLN A 221 -0.21 5.16 -0.38
N ILE A 222 0.99 4.62 -0.24
CA ILE A 222 2.17 5.38 0.12
C ILE A 222 3.08 5.42 -1.07
N SER A 223 3.41 6.66 -1.38
CA SER A 223 3.92 7.09 -2.66
C SER A 223 5.28 6.47 -2.91
N ASN A 224 5.46 5.85 -4.08
CA ASN A 224 6.77 5.51 -4.66
C ASN A 224 7.79 6.67 -4.55
N SER A 225 7.35 7.92 -4.32
CA SER A 225 8.21 9.05 -4.01
C SER A 225 9.04 8.88 -2.73
N ALA A 226 8.54 8.26 -1.67
CA ALA A 226 9.30 8.08 -0.43
C ALA A 226 10.46 7.09 -0.63
N LEU A 227 10.20 5.97 -1.32
CA LEU A 227 11.23 5.01 -1.72
C LEU A 227 12.28 5.63 -2.67
N LEU A 228 11.83 6.47 -3.60
CA LEU A 228 12.73 7.21 -4.48
C LEU A 228 13.57 8.23 -3.70
N ALA A 229 12.96 8.97 -2.77
CA ALA A 229 13.64 9.93 -1.91
C ALA A 229 14.70 9.25 -1.04
N LEU A 230 14.40 8.08 -0.48
CA LEU A 230 15.36 7.25 0.25
C LEU A 230 16.57 6.85 -0.63
N SER A 231 16.32 6.40 -1.85
CA SER A 231 17.36 5.99 -2.80
C SER A 231 18.29 7.16 -3.17
N LEU A 232 17.69 8.33 -3.43
CA LEU A 232 18.40 9.56 -3.80
C LEU A 232 19.18 10.15 -2.64
N SER A 233 18.59 10.22 -1.44
CA SER A 233 19.25 10.77 -0.25
C SER A 233 20.43 9.90 0.20
N THR A 234 20.25 8.57 0.18
CA THR A 234 21.32 7.60 0.49
C THR A 234 22.47 7.72 -0.51
N SER A 235 22.18 7.73 -1.81
CA SER A 235 23.22 7.83 -2.84
C SER A 235 23.97 9.16 -2.77
N LEU A 236 23.26 10.28 -2.57
CA LEU A 236 23.87 11.60 -2.41
C LEU A 236 24.77 11.66 -1.17
N ALA A 237 24.34 11.12 -0.03
CA ALA A 237 25.16 11.05 1.17
C ALA A 237 26.46 10.27 0.89
N PHE A 238 26.39 9.13 0.21
CA PHE A 238 27.53 8.27 -0.11
C PHE A 238 28.52 8.95 -1.09
N ILE A 239 28.01 9.68 -2.08
CA ILE A 239 28.83 10.50 -3.00
C ILE A 239 29.53 11.62 -2.24
N LEU A 240 28.82 12.34 -1.37
CA LEU A 240 29.36 13.46 -0.58
C LEU A 240 30.47 13.02 0.36
N ILE A 241 30.29 11.91 1.11
CA ILE A 241 31.35 11.44 2.01
C ILE A 241 32.55 10.89 1.24
N SER A 242 32.33 10.25 0.08
CA SER A 242 33.41 9.84 -0.82
C SER A 242 34.21 11.05 -1.31
N TYR A 243 33.52 12.16 -1.62
CA TYR A 243 34.15 13.43 -1.97
C TYR A 243 34.98 13.97 -0.81
N ILE A 244 34.43 14.01 0.40
CA ILE A 244 35.13 14.49 1.58
C ILE A 244 36.42 13.67 1.81
N TYR A 245 36.34 12.34 1.76
CA TYR A 245 37.51 11.48 2.01
C TYR A 245 38.58 11.53 0.92
N ARG A 246 38.19 11.75 -0.34
CA ARG A 246 39.14 11.75 -1.46
C ARG A 246 39.76 13.13 -1.73
N THR A 247 39.19 14.20 -1.20
CA THR A 247 39.71 15.56 -1.41
C THR A 247 40.72 15.96 -0.34
N GLN A 248 41.78 16.67 -0.74
CA GLN A 248 42.74 17.19 0.22
C GLN A 248 42.15 18.37 0.99
N HIS A 249 41.93 18.18 2.29
CA HIS A 249 41.46 19.22 3.21
C HIS A 249 42.47 19.46 4.34
N ARG A 250 42.46 20.69 4.89
CA ARG A 250 43.33 21.08 6.02
C ARG A 250 42.90 20.53 7.38
N ILE A 251 41.68 19.99 7.45
CA ILE A 251 41.08 19.45 8.67
C ILE A 251 41.48 17.97 8.80
N SER A 252 41.73 17.46 10.00
CA SER A 252 41.97 16.03 10.17
C SER A 252 40.66 15.24 9.99
N LEU A 253 40.73 14.00 9.51
CA LEU A 253 39.56 13.16 9.27
C LEU A 253 38.72 12.97 10.55
N GLU A 254 39.38 12.83 11.69
CA GLU A 254 38.74 12.65 12.99
C GLU A 254 37.97 13.91 13.41
N ALA A 255 38.52 15.10 13.12
CA ALA A 255 37.83 16.35 13.39
C ALA A 255 36.61 16.51 12.47
N ILE A 256 36.66 15.99 11.24
CA ILE A 256 35.50 15.92 10.35
C ILE A 256 34.44 14.99 10.96
N HIS A 257 34.79 13.78 11.41
CA HIS A 257 33.81 12.87 12.05
C HIS A 257 33.15 13.47 13.28
N VAL A 258 33.93 14.08 14.18
CA VAL A 258 33.38 14.79 15.36
C VAL A 258 32.40 15.88 14.92
N PHE A 259 32.75 16.66 13.90
CA PHE A 259 31.87 17.69 13.37
C PHE A 259 30.58 17.11 12.77
N LEU A 260 30.69 16.08 11.93
CA LEU A 260 29.55 15.42 11.27
C LEU A 260 28.53 14.88 12.29
N PHE A 261 29.02 14.17 13.32
CA PHE A 261 28.15 13.59 14.35
C PHE A 261 27.59 14.66 15.30
N THR A 262 28.33 15.74 15.56
CA THR A 262 27.80 16.88 16.32
C THR A 262 26.63 17.53 15.59
N VAL A 263 26.78 17.79 14.29
CA VAL A 263 25.72 18.38 13.47
C VAL A 263 24.51 17.45 13.41
N SER A 264 24.72 16.17 13.11
CA SER A 264 23.64 15.18 13.04
C SER A 264 22.86 15.08 14.36
N PHE A 265 23.58 15.00 15.48
CA PHE A 265 23.00 15.01 16.83
C PHE A 265 22.12 16.24 17.08
N LEU A 266 22.60 17.44 16.72
CA LEU A 266 21.83 18.67 16.88
C LEU A 266 20.58 18.70 16.01
N ILE A 267 20.63 18.20 14.77
CA ILE A 267 19.46 18.13 13.89
C ILE A 267 18.39 17.22 14.49
N HIS A 268 18.76 16.03 14.98
CA HIS A 268 17.80 15.13 15.61
C HIS A 268 17.20 15.71 16.90
N LEU A 269 17.99 16.42 17.71
CA LEU A 269 17.47 17.14 18.87
C LEU A 269 16.48 18.25 18.50
N VAL A 270 16.72 18.96 17.39
CA VAL A 270 15.79 19.98 16.90
C VAL A 270 14.48 19.34 16.44
N ILE A 271 14.53 18.24 15.68
CA ILE A 271 13.34 17.52 15.25
C ILE A 271 12.55 17.00 16.46
N TYR A 272 13.23 16.41 17.44
CA TYR A 272 12.63 15.98 18.70
C TYR A 272 11.93 17.14 19.44
N ALA A 273 12.58 18.29 19.53
CA ALA A 273 12.06 19.46 20.22
C ALA A 273 10.89 20.14 19.49
N VAL A 274 10.86 20.09 18.16
CA VAL A 274 9.79 20.68 17.33
C VAL A 274 8.52 19.82 17.37
N ASP A 275 8.66 18.50 17.39
CA ASP A 275 7.50 17.60 17.36
C ASP A 275 6.74 17.55 18.71
N ARG A 276 7.46 17.70 19.84
CA ARG A 276 6.85 17.70 21.18
C ARG A 276 6.35 19.08 21.60
N PRO A 277 5.08 19.24 22.03
CA PRO A 277 4.62 20.49 22.63
C PRO A 277 5.41 20.79 23.90
N THR A 278 5.77 22.06 24.11
CA THR A 278 6.65 22.54 25.19
C THR A 278 6.19 22.15 26.60
N ALA A 279 4.88 21.90 26.80
CA ALA A 279 4.32 21.44 28.07
C ALA A 279 4.65 19.97 28.40
N GLU A 280 4.78 19.10 27.40
CA GLU A 280 5.14 17.68 27.60
C GLU A 280 6.64 17.48 27.77
N LEU A 281 7.45 18.33 27.15
CA LEU A 281 8.92 18.28 27.24
C LEU A 281 9.41 18.51 28.69
N LEU A 282 8.64 19.28 29.48
CA LEU A 282 8.89 19.54 30.90
C LEU A 282 8.30 18.47 31.81
N ALA A 283 7.23 17.80 31.38
CA ALA A 283 6.69 16.63 32.05
C ALA A 283 7.53 15.40 31.63
N PHE A 284 8.69 15.22 32.27
CA PHE A 284 9.56 14.03 32.19
C PHE A 284 8.83 12.75 32.67
N ARG A 285 7.68 12.41 32.07
CA ARG A 285 7.06 11.10 32.22
C ARG A 285 7.99 10.12 31.53
N HIS A 286 8.54 9.22 32.35
CA HIS A 286 9.51 8.19 32.00
C HIS A 286 9.44 7.74 30.55
N ILE A 287 10.32 8.31 29.72
CA ILE A 287 10.69 7.71 28.43
C ILE A 287 11.22 6.33 28.80
N ARG A 288 10.49 5.27 28.47
CA ARG A 288 10.91 3.89 28.73
C ARG A 288 12.00 3.54 27.74
N PHE A 289 13.22 4.03 28.00
CA PHE A 289 14.39 3.62 27.24
C PHE A 289 14.69 2.17 27.61
N SER A 290 14.14 1.24 26.82
CA SER A 290 14.27 -0.19 27.05
C SER A 290 15.70 -0.64 26.73
N PHE A 291 16.14 -1.74 27.34
CA PHE A 291 17.43 -2.34 27.01
C PHE A 291 17.54 -2.75 25.52
N PRO A 292 16.50 -3.33 24.89
CA PRO A 292 16.49 -3.59 23.44
C PRO A 292 16.74 -2.33 22.59
N LEU A 293 16.09 -1.20 22.93
CA LEU A 293 16.27 0.06 22.21
C LEU A 293 17.71 0.58 22.34
N LEU A 294 18.31 0.48 23.52
CA LEU A 294 19.73 0.83 23.71
C LEU A 294 20.64 -0.05 22.85
N LEU A 295 20.37 -1.36 22.82
CA LEU A 295 21.13 -2.30 22.02
C LEU A 295 21.03 -1.98 20.52
N GLN A 296 19.82 -1.62 20.04
CA GLN A 296 19.58 -1.18 18.67
C GLN A 296 20.36 0.11 18.34
N CYS A 297 20.39 1.10 19.26
CA CYS A 297 21.21 2.30 19.09
C CYS A 297 22.70 1.96 18.96
N ILE A 298 23.22 1.05 19.80
CA ILE A 298 24.64 0.64 19.78
C ILE A 298 24.98 -0.08 18.46
N THR A 299 24.13 -1.00 18.01
CA THR A 299 24.37 -1.75 16.77
C THR A 299 24.22 -0.87 15.54
N GLN A 300 23.27 0.06 15.52
CA GLN A 300 23.16 1.08 14.47
C GLN A 300 24.38 1.99 14.44
N SER A 301 24.84 2.51 15.59
CA SER A 301 26.06 3.35 15.67
C SER A 301 27.28 2.61 15.14
N SER A 302 27.41 1.32 15.47
CA SER A 302 28.52 0.48 15.03
C SER A 302 28.48 0.26 13.51
N THR A 303 27.29 -0.01 12.96
CA THR A 303 27.06 -0.16 11.51
C THR A 303 27.39 1.12 10.75
N ASP A 304 26.95 2.28 11.24
CA ASP A 304 27.23 3.59 10.64
C ASP A 304 28.75 3.85 10.59
N LEU A 305 29.46 3.63 11.70
CA LEU A 305 30.91 3.84 11.78
C LEU A 305 31.68 2.90 10.84
N LEU A 306 31.25 1.65 10.75
CA LEU A 306 31.90 0.65 9.92
C LEU A 306 31.63 0.87 8.43
N THR A 307 30.43 1.34 8.09
CA THR A 307 30.11 1.85 6.76
C THR A 307 31.08 2.97 6.37
N LEU A 308 31.29 3.95 7.26
CA LEU A 308 32.26 5.01 7.03
C LEU A 308 33.70 4.49 6.88
N MET A 309 34.08 3.43 7.60
CA MET A 309 35.39 2.78 7.43
C MET A 309 35.49 2.07 6.06
N VAL A 310 34.46 1.34 5.63
CA VAL A 310 34.43 0.70 4.30
C VAL A 310 34.56 1.76 3.21
N ILE A 311 33.82 2.86 3.31
CA ILE A 311 33.91 3.95 2.33
C ILE A 311 35.32 4.57 2.31
N PHE A 312 35.93 4.73 3.48
CA PHE A 312 37.27 5.30 3.61
C PHE A 312 38.36 4.40 3.01
N PHE A 313 38.31 3.11 3.30
CA PHE A 313 39.35 2.15 2.87
C PHE A 313 39.10 1.55 1.49
N MET A 314 37.85 1.51 1.04
CA MET A 314 37.43 0.95 -0.25
C MET A 314 36.73 2.05 -1.05
N ASP A 315 35.39 2.05 -1.07
CA ASP A 315 34.56 3.09 -1.66
C ASP A 315 33.07 2.96 -1.30
N ALA A 316 32.29 3.94 -1.71
CA ALA A 316 30.85 4.00 -1.51
C ALA A 316 30.04 2.85 -2.14
N PRO A 317 30.25 2.45 -3.41
CA PRO A 317 29.49 1.31 -3.92
C PRO A 317 29.78 0.03 -3.16
N THR A 318 31.03 -0.22 -2.75
CA THR A 318 31.36 -1.42 -1.97
C THR A 318 30.57 -1.45 -0.67
N ALA A 319 30.40 -0.31 0.01
CA ALA A 319 29.53 -0.24 1.19
C ALA A 319 28.08 -0.64 0.86
N GLY A 320 27.50 -0.15 -0.24
CA GLY A 320 26.16 -0.55 -0.67
C GLY A 320 26.03 -2.03 -1.06
N ILE A 321 27.08 -2.61 -1.67
CA ILE A 321 27.18 -4.04 -1.96
C ILE A 321 27.18 -4.87 -0.67
N LEU A 322 27.98 -4.49 0.33
CA LEU A 322 28.04 -5.19 1.61
C LEU A 322 26.73 -5.10 2.40
N ILE A 323 26.06 -3.94 2.39
CA ILE A 323 24.73 -3.77 2.99
C ILE A 323 23.74 -4.75 2.36
N SER A 324 23.69 -4.82 1.03
CA SER A 324 22.78 -5.72 0.31
C SER A 324 23.07 -7.20 0.56
N LEU A 325 24.34 -7.58 0.66
CA LEU A 325 24.74 -8.94 1.01
C LEU A 325 24.28 -9.31 2.41
N GLY A 326 24.45 -8.40 3.38
CA GLY A 326 23.96 -8.58 4.73
C GLY A 326 22.43 -8.75 4.79
N THR A 327 21.69 -7.96 4.02
CA THR A 327 20.23 -8.07 3.90
C THR A 327 19.80 -9.42 3.31
N ALA A 328 20.48 -9.90 2.26
CA ALA A 328 20.18 -11.21 1.66
C ALA A 328 20.44 -12.37 2.63
N ILE A 329 21.54 -12.34 3.38
CA ILE A 329 21.85 -13.34 4.42
C ILE A 329 20.79 -13.30 5.52
N HIS A 330 20.38 -12.10 5.91
CA HIS A 330 19.33 -11.92 6.91
C HIS A 330 18.01 -12.53 6.44
N PHE A 331 17.53 -12.22 5.24
CA PHE A 331 16.31 -12.80 4.69
C PHE A 331 16.36 -14.33 4.65
N ILE A 332 17.47 -14.92 4.21
CA ILE A 332 17.66 -16.37 4.23
C ILE A 332 17.55 -16.91 5.66
N THR A 333 18.22 -16.27 6.62
CA THR A 333 18.21 -16.68 8.03
C THR A 333 16.80 -16.60 8.62
N THR A 334 16.07 -15.52 8.33
CA THR A 334 14.67 -15.32 8.73
C THR A 334 13.77 -16.40 8.13
N CYS A 335 13.93 -16.75 6.85
CA CYS A 335 13.19 -17.86 6.24
C CYS A 335 13.47 -19.21 6.91
N PHE A 336 14.72 -19.50 7.24
CA PHE A 336 15.07 -20.75 7.92
C PHE A 336 14.56 -20.82 9.36
N THR A 337 14.60 -19.69 10.08
CA THR A 337 14.20 -19.64 11.49
C THR A 337 12.68 -19.58 11.68
N SER A 338 11.96 -18.90 10.79
CA SER A 338 10.49 -18.82 10.81
C SER A 338 9.79 -20.04 10.23
N GLY A 339 10.47 -20.84 9.39
CA GLY A 339 9.84 -21.92 8.63
C GLY A 339 8.96 -21.46 7.45
N ALA A 340 8.83 -20.15 7.23
CA ALA A 340 8.10 -19.56 6.11
C ALA A 340 8.96 -19.55 4.85
N PHE A 341 8.99 -20.67 4.13
CA PHE A 341 9.84 -20.82 2.95
C PHE A 341 9.17 -20.24 1.70
N SER A 342 9.70 -19.13 1.18
CA SER A 342 9.34 -18.58 -0.13
C SER A 342 10.45 -18.84 -1.14
N GLY A 343 10.12 -19.52 -2.24
CA GLY A 343 11.06 -19.77 -3.33
C GLY A 343 11.63 -18.48 -3.93
N TYR A 344 10.84 -17.40 -3.94
CA TYR A 344 11.25 -16.06 -4.38
C TYR A 344 12.31 -15.46 -3.47
N LEU A 345 12.09 -15.54 -2.16
CA LEU A 345 13.02 -15.00 -1.19
C LEU A 345 14.35 -15.72 -1.24
N LEU A 346 14.35 -17.05 -1.34
CA LEU A 346 15.56 -17.84 -1.52
C LEU A 346 16.28 -17.49 -2.83
N LEU A 347 15.57 -17.55 -3.96
CA LEU A 347 16.17 -17.31 -5.28
C LEU A 347 16.74 -15.89 -5.38
N GLY A 348 15.97 -14.88 -5.00
CA GLY A 348 16.40 -13.49 -5.05
C GLY A 348 17.58 -13.22 -4.10
N SER A 349 17.59 -13.82 -2.91
CA SER A 349 18.73 -13.71 -1.99
C SER A 349 19.99 -14.39 -2.53
N LEU A 350 19.87 -15.56 -3.16
CA LEU A 350 21.00 -16.22 -3.84
C LEU A 350 21.55 -15.36 -4.99
N VAL A 351 20.68 -14.76 -5.79
CA VAL A 351 21.08 -13.83 -6.87
C VAL A 351 21.85 -12.64 -6.30
N ILE A 352 21.39 -12.04 -5.19
CA ILE A 352 22.11 -10.95 -4.50
C ILE A 352 23.48 -11.43 -4.00
N ILE A 353 23.56 -12.62 -3.39
CA ILE A 353 24.83 -13.16 -2.88
C ILE A 353 25.83 -13.34 -4.02
N VAL A 354 25.43 -13.97 -5.13
CA VAL A 354 26.30 -14.15 -6.30
C VAL A 354 26.74 -12.79 -6.85
N ALA A 355 25.83 -11.82 -6.94
CA ALA A 355 26.15 -10.47 -7.38
C ALA A 355 27.21 -9.80 -6.49
N CYS A 356 27.04 -9.87 -5.17
CA CYS A 356 27.97 -9.27 -4.23
C CYS A 356 29.34 -9.95 -4.28
N VAL A 357 29.39 -11.28 -4.38
CA VAL A 357 30.65 -12.03 -4.52
C VAL A 357 31.34 -11.65 -5.83
N SER A 358 30.63 -11.64 -6.96
CA SER A 358 31.20 -11.24 -8.26
C SER A 358 31.73 -9.81 -8.26
N TYR A 359 31.06 -8.88 -7.58
CA TYR A 359 31.53 -7.50 -7.43
C TYR A 359 32.85 -7.44 -6.63
N LEU A 360 32.93 -8.17 -5.51
CA LEU A 360 34.10 -8.16 -4.63
C LEU A 360 35.30 -8.89 -5.24
N THR A 361 35.08 -10.03 -5.92
CA THR A 361 36.17 -10.80 -6.55
C THR A 361 36.75 -10.07 -7.76
N SER A 362 35.92 -9.43 -8.58
CA SER A 362 36.39 -8.65 -9.74
C SER A 362 37.19 -7.41 -9.34
N ARG A 363 37.02 -6.94 -8.10
CA ARG A 363 37.82 -5.84 -7.54
C ARG A 363 39.24 -6.28 -7.18
N GLY A 364 39.38 -7.47 -6.57
CA GLY A 364 40.66 -7.95 -6.04
C GLY A 364 41.76 -8.04 -7.10
N GLU A 365 41.40 -8.41 -8.33
CA GLU A 365 42.37 -8.55 -9.42
C GLU A 365 42.99 -7.22 -9.89
N GLU A 366 42.30 -6.08 -9.74
CA GLU A 366 42.80 -4.77 -10.19
C GLU A 366 43.49 -3.95 -9.09
N ASP A 367 43.02 -4.04 -7.83
CA ASP A 367 43.53 -3.22 -6.72
C ASP A 367 44.76 -3.84 -6.01
N ASP A 368 44.93 -5.17 -6.07
CA ASP A 368 45.99 -5.86 -5.31
C ASP A 368 47.40 -5.43 -5.73
N GLU A 369 47.67 -5.10 -6.99
CA GLU A 369 49.01 -4.62 -7.36
C GLU A 369 49.33 -3.24 -6.76
N ASP A 370 48.37 -2.31 -6.75
CA ASP A 370 48.61 -0.91 -6.37
C ASP A 370 48.57 -0.71 -4.83
N LEU A 371 47.76 -1.50 -4.13
CA LEU A 371 47.70 -1.50 -2.66
C LEU A 371 48.90 -2.22 -2.03
N TYR A 372 49.30 -3.38 -2.54
CA TYR A 372 50.39 -4.18 -1.96
C TYR A 372 51.73 -3.45 -2.06
N LEU A 373 51.93 -2.67 -3.14
CA LEU A 373 53.10 -1.81 -3.34
C LEU A 373 53.14 -0.58 -2.41
N LYS A 374 52.00 -0.07 -1.94
CA LYS A 374 51.94 1.18 -1.15
C LYS A 374 51.79 1.00 0.36
N SER A 375 51.26 -0.13 0.83
CA SER A 375 50.70 -0.19 2.19
C SER A 375 51.17 -1.35 3.08
N GLY A 376 51.93 -2.31 2.53
CA GLY A 376 52.46 -3.44 3.27
C GLY A 376 51.39 -4.46 3.74
N PRO A 377 51.80 -5.65 4.21
CA PRO A 377 50.90 -6.76 4.54
C PRO A 377 49.88 -6.45 5.66
N GLY A 378 50.12 -5.39 6.45
CA GLY A 378 49.19 -4.97 7.51
C GLY A 378 47.86 -4.40 7.01
N LEU A 379 47.83 -3.72 5.84
CA LEU A 379 46.59 -3.10 5.36
C LEU A 379 45.61 -4.14 4.79
N ALA A 380 46.11 -5.16 4.10
CA ALA A 380 45.30 -6.27 3.60
C ALA A 380 44.59 -7.01 4.75
N PHE A 381 45.31 -7.25 5.85
CA PHE A 381 44.71 -7.80 7.07
C PHE A 381 43.63 -6.89 7.65
N VAL A 382 43.88 -5.57 7.72
CA VAL A 382 42.88 -4.60 8.21
C VAL A 382 41.62 -4.60 7.32
N LEU A 383 41.76 -4.65 6.00
CA LEU A 383 40.64 -4.72 5.06
C LEU A 383 39.80 -5.99 5.24
N GLN A 384 40.45 -7.16 5.33
CA GLN A 384 39.77 -8.44 5.58
C GLN A 384 39.04 -8.44 6.92
N MET A 385 39.70 -7.98 7.99
CA MET A 385 39.09 -7.89 9.32
C MET A 385 37.94 -6.89 9.37
N THR A 386 38.02 -5.79 8.61
CA THR A 386 36.93 -4.80 8.50
C THR A 386 35.71 -5.40 7.81
N GLY A 387 35.91 -6.18 6.73
CA GLY A 387 34.84 -6.91 6.07
C GLY A 387 34.17 -7.92 6.99
N VAL A 388 34.95 -8.75 7.69
CA VAL A 388 34.41 -9.73 8.66
C VAL A 388 33.64 -9.05 9.80
N ALA A 389 34.21 -7.98 10.36
CA ALA A 389 33.52 -7.18 11.39
C ALA A 389 32.20 -6.60 10.87
N PHE A 390 32.16 -6.22 9.58
CA PHE A 390 30.95 -5.67 8.95
C PHE A 390 29.83 -6.70 8.92
N PHE A 391 30.12 -7.91 8.46
CA PHE A 391 29.12 -8.96 8.44
C PHE A 391 28.61 -9.34 9.83
N LEU A 392 29.50 -9.44 10.83
CA LEU A 392 29.09 -9.82 12.18
C LEU A 392 28.20 -8.75 12.83
N ILE A 393 28.61 -7.48 12.76
CA ILE A 393 27.88 -6.37 13.38
C ILE A 393 26.57 -6.09 12.65
N PHE A 394 26.59 -6.10 11.31
CA PHE A 394 25.38 -5.86 10.52
C PHE A 394 24.39 -7.04 10.61
N GLY A 395 24.88 -8.27 10.64
CA GLY A 395 24.06 -9.45 10.90
C GLY A 395 23.39 -9.40 12.28
N LEU A 396 24.14 -8.99 13.32
CA LEU A 396 23.59 -8.77 14.66
C LEU A 396 22.54 -7.65 14.68
N PHE A 397 22.80 -6.53 13.99
CA PHE A 397 21.84 -5.43 13.84
C PHE A 397 20.52 -5.92 13.24
N LEU A 398 20.59 -6.64 12.12
CA LEU A 398 19.39 -7.16 11.45
C LEU A 398 18.68 -8.21 12.31
N LEU A 399 19.40 -9.07 13.03
CA LEU A 399 18.79 -10.04 13.95
C LEU A 399 17.99 -9.35 15.08
N ILE A 400 18.57 -8.33 15.72
CA ILE A 400 17.88 -7.57 16.78
C ILE A 400 16.65 -6.86 16.22
N HIS A 401 16.78 -6.24 15.06
CA HIS A 401 15.68 -5.52 14.44
C HIS A 401 14.54 -6.46 14.00
N SER A 402 14.89 -7.64 13.48
CA SER A 402 13.93 -8.64 13.05
C SER A 402 13.22 -9.39 14.16
N ALA A 403 13.71 -9.32 15.40
CA ALA A 403 13.08 -10.01 16.51
C ALA A 403 11.66 -9.46 16.79
N ASP A 404 11.45 -8.17 16.52
CA ASP A 404 10.13 -7.52 16.61
C ASP A 404 9.29 -7.80 15.34
N ASP A 405 9.93 -7.82 14.15
CA ASP A 405 9.23 -8.13 12.89
C ASP A 405 8.82 -9.61 12.76
N LEU A 406 9.57 -10.55 13.35
CA LEU A 406 9.28 -11.98 13.25
C LEU A 406 7.93 -12.32 13.87
N THR A 407 7.56 -11.63 14.95
CA THR A 407 6.23 -11.79 15.56
C THR A 407 5.12 -11.32 14.63
N ASP A 408 5.33 -10.25 13.87
CA ASP A 408 4.35 -9.76 12.89
C ASP A 408 4.30 -10.62 11.63
N ILE A 409 5.43 -11.15 11.16
CA ILE A 409 5.48 -12.07 10.02
C ILE A 409 4.85 -13.42 10.38
N GLN A 410 5.01 -13.88 11.63
CA GLN A 410 4.42 -15.13 12.10
C GLN A 410 2.90 -15.01 12.33
N ASN A 411 2.41 -13.80 12.62
CA ASN A 411 0.98 -13.50 12.81
C ASN A 411 0.28 -13.07 11.51
N SER A 412 1.01 -12.57 10.52
CA SER A 412 0.44 -12.30 9.20
C SER A 412 0.33 -13.61 8.44
N ASP A 413 -0.88 -13.94 7.99
CA ASP A 413 -1.20 -15.07 7.12
C ASP A 413 -0.55 -14.92 5.72
N LEU A 414 0.78 -14.80 5.67
CA LEU A 414 1.59 -14.91 4.48
C LEU A 414 1.58 -16.38 4.05
N LYS A 415 0.44 -16.82 3.49
CA LYS A 415 0.36 -18.05 2.71
C LYS A 415 1.35 -17.90 1.57
N ALA A 416 2.39 -18.72 1.56
CA ALA A 416 3.35 -18.76 0.47
C ALA A 416 2.57 -18.93 -0.85
N ALA A 417 2.65 -17.93 -1.72
CA ALA A 417 1.96 -17.94 -3.01
C ALA A 417 2.37 -19.20 -3.77
N LYS A 418 1.41 -20.07 -4.13
CA LYS A 418 1.72 -21.22 -4.97
C LYS A 418 2.03 -20.69 -6.36
N ILE A 419 2.96 -21.33 -7.07
CA ILE A 419 3.29 -20.97 -8.47
C ILE A 419 2.03 -20.94 -9.36
N GLN A 420 1.03 -21.77 -9.04
CA GLN A 420 -0.27 -21.78 -9.71
C GLN A 420 -1.05 -20.47 -9.53
N ASP A 421 -0.96 -19.85 -8.35
CA ASP A 421 -1.64 -18.59 -8.04
C ASP A 421 -1.05 -17.43 -8.86
N LEU A 422 0.25 -17.46 -9.18
CA LEU A 422 0.88 -16.48 -10.08
C LEU A 422 0.46 -16.66 -11.55
N VAL A 423 0.27 -17.90 -12.00
CA VAL A 423 -0.22 -18.16 -13.36
C VAL A 423 -1.68 -17.69 -13.47
N LEU A 424 -2.47 -17.80 -12.39
CA LEU A 424 -3.79 -17.17 -12.33
C LEU A 424 -3.70 -15.63 -12.23
N ASP A 425 -2.88 -15.06 -11.36
CA ASP A 425 -2.76 -13.61 -11.14
C ASP A 425 -2.23 -12.88 -12.38
N SER A 426 -1.32 -13.49 -13.14
CA SER A 426 -0.87 -12.96 -14.45
C SER A 426 -1.96 -12.96 -15.53
N ARG A 427 -3.08 -13.66 -15.33
CA ARG A 427 -4.25 -13.66 -16.21
C ARG A 427 -5.36 -12.71 -15.72
N ILE A 428 -5.25 -12.15 -14.51
CA ILE A 428 -6.23 -11.20 -13.97
C ILE A 428 -5.99 -9.83 -14.62
N THR A 429 -6.87 -9.45 -15.55
CA THR A 429 -6.81 -8.16 -16.25
C THR A 429 -7.29 -6.98 -15.40
N CYS A 430 -8.02 -7.25 -14.30
CA CYS A 430 -8.62 -6.24 -13.40
C CYS A 430 -8.40 -6.67 -11.94
N ARG A 431 -7.55 -5.96 -11.19
CA ARG A 431 -7.30 -6.26 -9.77
C ARG A 431 -8.38 -5.64 -8.87
N ARG A 432 -8.97 -6.47 -8.01
CA ARG A 432 -9.98 -6.03 -7.02
C ARG A 432 -9.35 -5.08 -6.00
N LYS A 433 -10.08 -4.02 -5.68
CA LYS A 433 -9.75 -3.16 -4.55
C LYS A 433 -9.98 -3.97 -3.26
N PRO A 434 -9.01 -4.02 -2.33
CA PRO A 434 -9.23 -4.70 -1.06
C PRO A 434 -10.37 -4.04 -0.31
N LEU A 435 -11.27 -4.85 0.23
CA LEU A 435 -12.38 -4.42 1.06
C LEU A 435 -12.17 -4.95 2.49
N PRO A 436 -12.42 -4.14 3.53
CA PRO A 436 -12.32 -4.63 4.91
C PRO A 436 -13.34 -5.72 5.25
N SER A 437 -14.39 -5.87 4.43
CA SER A 437 -15.37 -6.95 4.54
C SER A 437 -14.78 -8.35 4.47
N ALA A 438 -13.60 -8.51 3.86
CA ALA A 438 -12.86 -9.77 3.88
C ALA A 438 -12.50 -10.25 5.30
N THR A 439 -12.53 -9.35 6.29
CA THR A 439 -12.20 -9.64 7.70
C THR A 439 -13.41 -9.66 8.63
N TRP A 440 -14.62 -9.37 8.13
CA TRP A 440 -15.82 -9.28 8.97
C TRP A 440 -16.29 -10.62 9.51
N TYR A 441 -15.95 -11.72 8.84
CA TYR A 441 -16.14 -13.07 9.35
C TYR A 441 -14.81 -13.61 9.88
N PRO A 442 -14.66 -13.81 11.21
CA PRO A 442 -13.35 -14.08 11.84
C PRO A 442 -12.88 -15.53 11.70
N TYR A 443 -13.69 -16.41 11.12
CA TYR A 443 -13.39 -17.84 10.99
C TYR A 443 -13.05 -18.23 9.55
N GLU A 444 -12.40 -19.39 9.38
CA GLU A 444 -12.20 -19.96 8.05
C GLU A 444 -13.57 -20.32 7.43
N ARG A 445 -13.87 -19.73 6.27
CA ARG A 445 -15.11 -19.94 5.52
C ARG A 445 -15.07 -21.27 4.78
N GLU A 446 -16.16 -22.03 4.89
CA GLU A 446 -16.37 -23.27 4.12
C GLU A 446 -17.23 -23.02 2.86
N TYR A 447 -17.95 -21.90 2.85
CA TYR A 447 -18.82 -21.48 1.76
C TYR A 447 -18.11 -20.53 0.79
N HIS A 448 -18.19 -20.80 -0.51
CA HIS A 448 -17.41 -20.07 -1.54
C HIS A 448 -18.21 -19.66 -2.79
N ALA A 449 -19.52 -19.90 -2.86
CA ALA A 449 -20.28 -19.66 -4.10
C ALA A 449 -20.33 -18.17 -4.50
N PHE A 450 -20.12 -17.25 -3.55
CA PHE A 450 -20.17 -15.80 -3.76
C PHE A 450 -18.83 -15.10 -3.54
N ASP A 451 -17.71 -15.83 -3.54
CA ASP A 451 -16.37 -15.27 -3.31
C ASP A 451 -15.93 -14.23 -4.33
N ASN A 452 -16.52 -14.28 -5.53
CA ASN A 452 -16.24 -13.36 -6.63
C ASN A 452 -17.36 -12.36 -6.91
N VAL A 453 -18.40 -12.35 -6.08
CA VAL A 453 -19.54 -11.44 -6.18
C VAL A 453 -19.37 -10.31 -5.18
N LEU A 454 -19.64 -9.08 -5.60
CA LEU A 454 -19.77 -7.94 -4.70
C LEU A 454 -21.22 -7.79 -4.26
N LEU A 455 -21.47 -7.94 -2.97
CA LEU A 455 -22.76 -7.60 -2.37
C LEU A 455 -22.77 -6.09 -2.04
N ILE A 456 -23.59 -5.36 -2.79
CA ILE A 456 -23.80 -3.92 -2.63
C ILE A 456 -25.06 -3.73 -1.79
N VAL A 457 -24.88 -3.29 -0.54
CA VAL A 457 -25.96 -3.06 0.40
C VAL A 457 -26.23 -1.56 0.50
N PHE A 458 -27.40 -1.11 0.07
CA PHE A 458 -27.76 0.31 0.14
C PHE A 458 -28.68 0.65 1.31
N PHE A 459 -28.62 1.90 1.77
CA PHE A 459 -29.49 2.41 2.82
C PHE A 459 -29.81 3.90 2.62
N SER A 460 -31.05 4.28 2.93
CA SER A 460 -31.57 5.62 2.59
C SER A 460 -31.55 6.62 3.76
N HIS A 461 -31.64 6.16 5.01
CA HIS A 461 -31.62 7.03 6.20
C HIS A 461 -30.74 6.44 7.32
N ALA A 462 -30.39 7.22 8.33
CA ALA A 462 -29.46 6.81 9.40
C ALA A 462 -30.14 6.10 10.60
N ARG A 463 -31.35 5.55 10.45
CA ARG A 463 -32.11 4.92 11.55
C ARG A 463 -31.72 3.46 11.85
N TYR A 464 -30.57 2.98 11.37
CA TYR A 464 -30.39 1.56 11.08
C TYR A 464 -29.12 0.93 11.65
N ASP A 465 -28.50 1.55 12.68
CA ASP A 465 -27.28 1.04 13.32
C ASP A 465 -27.35 -0.47 13.60
N VAL A 466 -28.44 -0.92 14.23
CA VAL A 466 -28.58 -2.32 14.61
C VAL A 466 -28.96 -3.25 13.45
N ASN A 467 -29.63 -2.72 12.42
CA ASN A 467 -29.98 -3.52 11.24
C ASN A 467 -28.73 -3.81 10.39
N LEU A 468 -27.82 -2.84 10.26
CA LEU A 468 -26.58 -3.03 9.49
C LEU A 468 -25.61 -4.00 10.17
N ASP A 469 -25.46 -3.91 11.51
CA ASP A 469 -24.64 -4.84 12.28
C ASP A 469 -25.17 -6.29 12.16
N SER A 470 -26.48 -6.48 12.33
CA SER A 470 -27.11 -7.81 12.24
C SER A 470 -27.03 -8.38 10.83
N TYR A 471 -27.25 -7.54 9.81
CA TYR A 471 -27.11 -7.92 8.42
C TYR A 471 -25.67 -8.36 8.10
N ARG A 472 -24.67 -7.59 8.54
CA ARG A 472 -23.25 -7.94 8.42
C ARG A 472 -22.96 -9.27 9.10
N GLU A 473 -23.41 -9.45 10.33
CA GLU A 473 -23.13 -10.66 11.13
C GLU A 473 -23.71 -11.93 10.49
N VAL A 474 -24.86 -11.83 9.82
CA VAL A 474 -25.45 -12.97 9.12
C VAL A 474 -24.78 -13.22 7.78
N TYR A 475 -24.52 -12.18 6.98
CA TYR A 475 -24.13 -12.36 5.57
C TYR A 475 -22.63 -12.35 5.28
N ALA A 476 -21.78 -11.87 6.20
CA ALA A 476 -20.32 -11.87 6.02
C ALA A 476 -19.71 -13.28 5.88
N GLU A 477 -20.39 -14.31 6.38
CA GLU A 477 -20.00 -15.71 6.17
C GLU A 477 -20.07 -16.11 4.69
N PHE A 478 -21.07 -15.59 3.96
CA PHE A 478 -21.34 -15.98 2.57
C PHE A 478 -20.71 -15.01 1.56
N PHE A 479 -20.62 -13.73 1.90
CA PHE A 479 -20.07 -12.69 1.05
C PHE A 479 -18.82 -12.06 1.68
N PRO A 480 -17.61 -12.40 1.21
CA PRO A 480 -16.38 -11.77 1.70
C PRO A 480 -16.20 -10.36 1.12
N ASN A 481 -16.93 -10.04 0.05
CA ASN A 481 -16.91 -8.74 -0.60
C ASN A 481 -18.27 -8.08 -0.42
N MET A 482 -18.37 -7.27 0.63
CA MET A 482 -19.54 -6.48 0.92
C MET A 482 -19.16 -5.00 0.97
N VAL A 483 -20.02 -4.14 0.43
CA VAL A 483 -19.92 -2.69 0.56
C VAL A 483 -21.27 -2.12 0.97
N PHE A 484 -21.25 -1.23 1.95
CA PHE A 484 -22.43 -0.45 2.33
C PHE A 484 -22.39 0.91 1.64
N VAL A 485 -23.49 1.32 1.01
CA VAL A 485 -23.56 2.57 0.23
C VAL A 485 -24.71 3.43 0.73
N GLY A 486 -24.43 4.71 0.99
CA GLY A 486 -25.40 5.63 1.59
C GLY A 486 -25.10 7.11 1.32
N PRO A 487 -26.00 8.04 1.68
CA PRO A 487 -25.84 9.47 1.40
C PRO A 487 -24.72 10.15 2.21
N ARG A 488 -24.23 11.27 1.70
CA ARG A 488 -23.23 12.14 2.34
C ARG A 488 -23.70 12.83 3.61
N SER A 489 -24.92 13.38 3.62
CA SER A 489 -25.46 14.11 4.76
C SER A 489 -26.03 13.16 5.81
N ARG A 490 -25.22 12.83 6.81
CA ARG A 490 -25.59 12.06 8.00
C ARG A 490 -26.35 12.95 8.99
N GLN A 491 -27.66 13.13 8.80
CA GLN A 491 -28.44 14.02 9.67
C GLN A 491 -28.79 13.43 11.05
N ASP A 492 -28.49 12.16 11.35
CA ASP A 492 -28.69 11.61 12.70
C ASP A 492 -27.38 11.17 13.37
N ALA A 493 -27.16 11.70 14.57
CA ALA A 493 -26.09 11.32 15.49
C ALA A 493 -26.39 9.93 16.09
N GLY A 494 -25.94 8.85 15.42
CA GLY A 494 -26.13 7.46 15.89
C GLY A 494 -24.97 6.51 15.61
N PHE A 495 -24.24 6.70 14.50
CA PHE A 495 -23.18 5.77 14.11
C PHE A 495 -21.90 5.96 14.94
N ASN A 496 -21.76 5.16 16.01
CA ASN A 496 -20.53 5.05 16.79
C ASN A 496 -19.51 4.07 16.18
N HIS A 497 -19.84 3.44 15.04
CA HIS A 497 -19.04 2.41 14.39
C HIS A 497 -18.72 2.76 12.92
N SER A 498 -17.43 2.77 12.60
CA SER A 498 -16.88 3.04 11.26
C SER A 498 -17.10 1.84 10.34
N TYR A 499 -18.22 1.81 9.63
CA TYR A 499 -18.32 0.95 8.44
C TYR A 499 -17.55 1.62 7.29
N ASP A 500 -17.00 0.83 6.35
CA ASP A 500 -16.62 1.33 5.03
C ASP A 500 -17.87 1.68 4.23
N VAL A 501 -18.50 2.77 4.64
CA VAL A 501 -19.60 3.37 3.92
C VAL A 501 -19.01 4.03 2.70
N LEU A 502 -19.30 3.49 1.52
CA LEU A 502 -19.15 4.26 0.29
C LEU A 502 -20.15 5.41 0.37
N VAL A 503 -19.62 6.59 0.63
CA VAL A 503 -20.43 7.79 0.70
C VAL A 503 -20.73 8.25 -0.71
N ASP A 504 -22.01 8.16 -1.08
CA ASP A 504 -22.48 8.79 -2.30
C ASP A 504 -22.50 10.31 -2.09
N SER A 505 -21.76 11.02 -2.94
CA SER A 505 -21.65 12.48 -2.88
C SER A 505 -22.93 13.22 -3.25
N TYR A 506 -23.92 12.50 -3.79
CA TYR A 506 -25.22 13.04 -4.13
C TYR A 506 -25.97 13.48 -2.86
N GLU A 507 -26.16 14.79 -2.71
CA GLU A 507 -26.92 15.33 -1.58
C GLU A 507 -28.41 15.02 -1.76
N ALA A 508 -29.00 14.40 -0.74
CA ALA A 508 -30.44 14.25 -0.65
C ALA A 508 -31.05 15.66 -0.49
N GLU A 509 -31.66 16.20 -1.55
CA GLU A 509 -32.43 17.46 -1.50
C GLU A 509 -33.77 17.28 -0.76
N GLU A 510 -33.76 16.58 0.37
CA GLU A 510 -34.91 16.38 1.23
C GLU A 510 -35.44 17.73 1.70
N ASP A 511 -36.71 17.99 1.42
CA ASP A 511 -37.49 18.94 2.20
C ASP A 511 -38.45 18.13 3.09
N LEU A 512 -37.95 17.70 4.26
CA LEU A 512 -38.77 17.01 5.26
C LEU A 512 -39.93 17.87 5.79
N THR A 513 -39.99 19.16 5.42
CA THR A 513 -41.10 20.05 5.77
C THR A 513 -42.25 19.98 4.77
N ASP A 514 -42.07 19.34 3.60
CA ASP A 514 -43.12 19.09 2.62
C ASP A 514 -43.61 17.63 2.66
N PRO A 515 -44.70 17.33 3.39
CA PRO A 515 -45.27 15.99 3.46
C PRO A 515 -45.89 15.52 2.14
N THR A 516 -46.04 16.41 1.14
CA THR A 516 -46.58 16.07 -0.18
C THR A 516 -45.51 15.66 -1.19
N PHE A 517 -44.22 15.83 -0.84
CA PHE A 517 -43.10 15.59 -1.74
C PHE A 517 -42.00 14.74 -1.08
N TYR A 518 -42.25 13.44 -0.95
CA TYR A 518 -41.27 12.47 -0.45
C TYR A 518 -40.23 12.13 -1.55
N LYS A 519 -39.24 13.01 -1.72
CA LYS A 519 -38.21 12.96 -2.79
C LYS A 519 -37.26 11.75 -2.76
N MET A 520 -37.21 10.98 -1.66
CA MET A 520 -36.02 10.20 -1.33
C MET A 520 -35.96 8.77 -1.87
N ALA A 521 -36.99 7.94 -1.67
CA ALA A 521 -36.75 6.50 -1.69
C ALA A 521 -36.26 5.97 -3.05
N GLY A 522 -36.67 6.59 -4.15
CA GLY A 522 -36.39 6.11 -5.50
C GLY A 522 -35.20 6.69 -6.23
N ARG A 523 -34.85 7.95 -5.97
CA ARG A 523 -33.87 8.65 -6.83
C ARG A 523 -32.45 8.27 -6.44
N MET A 524 -32.22 8.19 -5.14
CA MET A 524 -30.89 8.08 -4.58
C MET A 524 -30.31 6.66 -4.74
N ALA A 525 -31.14 5.63 -4.60
CA ALA A 525 -30.68 4.25 -4.57
C ALA A 525 -30.08 3.78 -5.92
N HIS A 526 -30.64 4.15 -7.07
CA HIS A 526 -30.00 3.79 -8.34
C HIS A 526 -28.75 4.64 -8.66
N HIS A 527 -28.62 5.84 -8.07
CA HIS A 527 -27.35 6.59 -8.09
C HIS A 527 -26.29 5.89 -7.23
N MET A 528 -26.65 5.37 -6.06
CA MET A 528 -25.76 4.56 -5.22
C MET A 528 -25.30 3.29 -5.93
N LEU A 529 -26.20 2.62 -6.66
CA LEU A 529 -25.84 1.47 -7.51
C LEU A 529 -24.80 1.89 -8.56
N TYR A 530 -25.00 3.02 -9.24
CA TYR A 530 -24.02 3.57 -10.19
C TYR A 530 -22.67 3.84 -9.51
N THR A 531 -22.66 4.54 -8.38
CA THR A 531 -21.45 4.85 -7.60
C THR A 531 -20.69 3.58 -7.20
N ALA A 532 -21.39 2.55 -6.76
CA ALA A 532 -20.79 1.28 -6.36
C ALA A 532 -20.20 0.51 -7.56
N LEU A 533 -20.94 0.40 -8.66
CA LEU A 533 -20.48 -0.28 -9.86
C LEU A 533 -19.26 0.42 -10.48
N ASP A 534 -19.20 1.75 -10.44
CA ASP A 534 -18.05 2.54 -10.91
C ASP A 534 -16.81 2.36 -10.01
N ALA A 535 -17.00 2.47 -8.67
CA ALA A 535 -15.91 2.37 -7.71
C ALA A 535 -15.27 0.96 -7.62
N TYR A 536 -16.01 -0.08 -8.01
CA TYR A 536 -15.60 -1.47 -7.84
C TYR A 536 -15.75 -2.30 -9.13
N PRO A 537 -14.91 -2.08 -10.16
CA PRO A 537 -15.13 -2.65 -11.49
C PRO A 537 -14.77 -4.14 -11.67
N CYS A 538 -14.09 -4.77 -10.72
CA CYS A 538 -13.38 -6.05 -10.92
C CYS A 538 -14.04 -7.29 -10.26
N TYR A 539 -15.36 -7.38 -10.27
CA TYR A 539 -16.10 -8.56 -9.76
C TYR A 539 -16.78 -9.34 -10.88
N ASP A 540 -16.93 -10.66 -10.65
CA ASP A 540 -17.59 -11.57 -11.61
C ASP A 540 -19.11 -11.34 -11.64
N GLY A 541 -19.64 -10.73 -10.57
CA GLY A 541 -21.04 -10.35 -10.43
C GLY A 541 -21.26 -9.32 -9.34
N TYR A 542 -22.42 -8.66 -9.39
CA TYR A 542 -22.84 -7.64 -8.45
C TYR A 542 -24.25 -7.97 -7.96
N LEU A 543 -24.40 -8.24 -6.67
CA LEU A 543 -25.71 -8.43 -6.04
C LEU A 543 -26.10 -7.15 -5.32
N TRP A 544 -27.18 -6.52 -5.76
CA TRP A 544 -27.74 -5.29 -5.23
C TRP A 544 -28.94 -5.61 -4.33
N ALA A 545 -28.90 -5.12 -3.09
CA ALA A 545 -30.01 -5.22 -2.15
C ALA A 545 -30.02 -4.09 -1.10
N PRO A 546 -31.17 -3.66 -0.57
CA PRO A 546 -31.19 -2.80 0.60
C PRO A 546 -30.88 -3.60 1.87
N PHE A 547 -30.48 -2.88 2.91
CA PHE A 547 -30.17 -3.46 4.23
C PHE A 547 -31.36 -4.16 4.92
N ASP A 548 -32.59 -3.89 4.50
CA ASP A 548 -33.83 -4.48 4.98
C ASP A 548 -34.41 -5.53 4.00
N THR A 549 -33.55 -6.15 3.19
CA THR A 549 -33.92 -7.30 2.37
C THR A 549 -33.34 -8.59 2.96
N LEU A 550 -34.19 -9.61 3.16
CA LEU A 550 -33.71 -10.95 3.44
C LEU A 550 -33.21 -11.64 2.17
N LEU A 551 -31.99 -12.19 2.23
CA LEU A 551 -31.39 -13.01 1.18
C LEU A 551 -31.42 -14.50 1.57
N ASN A 552 -32.13 -15.32 0.79
CA ASN A 552 -32.15 -16.78 0.95
C ASN A 552 -30.93 -17.41 0.23
N ILE A 553 -29.77 -17.43 0.90
CA ILE A 553 -28.48 -17.85 0.30
C ILE A 553 -28.51 -19.24 -0.35
N PRO A 554 -29.04 -20.31 0.28
CA PRO A 554 -29.11 -21.63 -0.34
C PRO A 554 -29.91 -21.68 -1.64
N ARG A 555 -30.84 -20.73 -1.79
CA ARG A 555 -31.66 -20.58 -2.97
C ARG A 555 -30.95 -19.79 -4.05
N LEU A 556 -30.40 -18.63 -3.70
CA LEU A 556 -29.70 -17.75 -4.63
C LEU A 556 -28.49 -18.43 -5.28
N GLN A 557 -27.81 -19.35 -4.61
CA GLN A 557 -26.67 -20.06 -5.20
C GLN A 557 -27.03 -21.02 -6.35
N GLN A 558 -28.31 -21.37 -6.52
CA GLN A 558 -28.77 -22.18 -7.65
C GLN A 558 -28.98 -21.37 -8.92
N PHE A 559 -28.95 -20.04 -8.81
CA PHE A 559 -29.02 -19.16 -9.96
C PHE A 559 -27.66 -19.16 -10.67
N ASP A 560 -27.70 -19.08 -12.01
CA ASP A 560 -26.50 -19.05 -12.83
C ASP A 560 -25.98 -17.61 -12.87
N GLN A 561 -24.83 -17.40 -12.24
CA GLN A 561 -24.13 -16.13 -12.10
C GLN A 561 -23.67 -15.52 -13.44
N LYS A 562 -23.83 -16.24 -14.56
CA LYS A 562 -23.65 -15.71 -15.90
C LYS A 562 -24.79 -14.79 -16.34
N TYR A 563 -25.99 -14.94 -15.80
CA TYR A 563 -27.19 -14.24 -16.27
C TYR A 563 -27.69 -13.22 -15.26
N PHE A 564 -28.50 -12.26 -15.72
CA PHE A 564 -29.18 -11.33 -14.83
C PHE A 564 -30.19 -12.08 -13.94
N TRP A 565 -30.24 -11.75 -12.64
CA TRP A 565 -31.28 -12.28 -11.74
C TRP A 565 -32.22 -11.16 -11.37
N TYR A 566 -33.49 -11.31 -11.73
CA TYR A 566 -34.50 -10.29 -11.50
C TYR A 566 -35.91 -10.86 -11.61
N HIS A 567 -36.87 -10.31 -10.87
CA HIS A 567 -38.30 -10.70 -10.89
C HIS A 567 -39.05 -10.19 -12.15
N SER A 568 -38.44 -10.38 -13.32
CA SER A 568 -38.90 -9.88 -14.61
C SER A 568 -40.17 -10.60 -15.11
N PRO A 569 -41.10 -9.90 -15.78
CA PRO A 569 -42.23 -10.55 -16.48
C PRO A 569 -41.78 -11.46 -17.64
N PHE A 570 -40.53 -11.34 -18.07
CA PHE A 570 -39.89 -12.17 -19.10
C PHE A 570 -38.84 -13.12 -18.50
N GLY A 571 -38.83 -13.26 -17.17
CA GLY A 571 -37.88 -14.10 -16.46
C GLY A 571 -38.19 -15.59 -16.64
N THR A 572 -37.13 -16.40 -16.68
CA THR A 572 -37.21 -17.86 -16.65
C THR A 572 -37.10 -18.35 -15.21
N TYR A 573 -38.08 -19.12 -14.75
CA TYR A 573 -38.04 -19.71 -13.40
C TYR A 573 -36.86 -20.67 -13.26
N VAL A 574 -36.07 -20.48 -12.21
CA VAL A 574 -34.97 -21.39 -11.87
C VAL A 574 -35.56 -22.57 -11.11
N PRO A 575 -35.37 -23.82 -11.59
CA PRO A 575 -35.94 -25.01 -10.95
C PRO A 575 -35.61 -25.08 -9.45
N ASN A 576 -36.62 -25.39 -8.66
CA ASN A 576 -36.53 -25.56 -7.22
C ASN A 576 -37.10 -26.93 -6.82
N PRO A 577 -36.25 -27.85 -6.31
CA PRO A 577 -36.70 -29.16 -5.83
C PRO A 577 -37.77 -29.13 -4.75
N ALA A 578 -37.87 -28.04 -3.98
CA ALA A 578 -38.87 -27.88 -2.92
C ALA A 578 -40.29 -27.68 -3.45
N LEU A 579 -40.44 -27.19 -4.70
CA LEU A 579 -41.74 -27.05 -5.37
C LEU A 579 -42.16 -28.31 -6.14
N GLY A 580 -41.29 -29.33 -6.22
CA GLY A 580 -41.58 -30.59 -6.92
C GLY A 580 -41.03 -30.61 -8.34
N ASP A 581 -41.89 -30.89 -9.32
CA ASP A 581 -41.50 -31.05 -10.72
C ASP A 581 -41.40 -29.72 -11.49
N GLU A 582 -40.91 -29.80 -12.73
CA GLU A 582 -40.73 -28.64 -13.61
C GLU A 582 -42.05 -27.92 -13.93
N ILE A 583 -43.16 -28.68 -14.03
CA ILE A 583 -44.50 -28.12 -14.28
C ILE A 583 -44.93 -27.26 -13.09
N THR A 584 -44.70 -27.73 -11.87
CA THR A 584 -45.04 -26.97 -10.66
C THR A 584 -44.16 -25.75 -10.50
N ASN A 585 -42.88 -25.85 -10.84
CA ASN A 585 -41.94 -24.72 -10.90
C ASN A 585 -42.26 -23.69 -11.99
N ALA A 586 -42.99 -24.07 -13.05
CA ALA A 586 -43.43 -23.14 -14.08
C ALA A 586 -44.78 -22.47 -13.73
N ASN A 587 -45.43 -22.88 -12.64
CA ASN A 587 -46.75 -22.40 -12.28
C ASN A 587 -46.65 -21.00 -11.64
N LYS A 588 -46.89 -19.96 -12.45
CA LYS A 588 -46.88 -18.54 -12.04
C LYS A 588 -47.68 -18.24 -10.76
N SER A 589 -48.72 -19.01 -10.44
CA SER A 589 -49.51 -18.83 -9.21
C SER A 589 -48.78 -19.22 -7.92
N ARG A 590 -47.60 -19.85 -8.02
CA ARG A 590 -46.72 -20.21 -6.90
C ARG A 590 -45.57 -19.22 -6.69
N HIS A 591 -45.46 -18.20 -7.53
CA HIS A 591 -44.36 -17.25 -7.55
C HIS A 591 -44.81 -15.84 -7.16
N ALA A 592 -43.84 -15.00 -6.81
CA ALA A 592 -44.10 -13.58 -6.60
C ALA A 592 -44.64 -12.92 -7.90
N PRO A 593 -45.53 -11.92 -7.80
CA PRO A 593 -45.99 -11.17 -8.97
C PRO A 593 -44.81 -10.49 -9.69
N PRO A 594 -44.72 -10.59 -11.03
CA PRO A 594 -43.66 -9.93 -11.78
C PRO A 594 -43.88 -8.41 -11.89
N LEU A 595 -42.87 -7.71 -12.39
CA LEU A 595 -42.94 -6.29 -12.75
C LEU A 595 -44.03 -6.00 -13.79
N LEU A 596 -44.44 -4.74 -13.83
CA LEU A 596 -45.42 -4.21 -14.76
C LEU A 596 -44.72 -3.46 -15.90
N PHE A 597 -45.33 -3.47 -17.08
CA PHE A 597 -44.97 -2.56 -18.16
C PHE A 597 -45.77 -1.27 -18.02
N SER A 598 -45.19 -0.16 -18.47
CA SER A 598 -45.86 1.13 -18.45
C SER A 598 -47.15 1.13 -19.28
N PRO A 599 -48.11 2.01 -18.97
CA PRO A 599 -49.09 2.46 -19.96
C PRO A 599 -48.43 3.03 -21.22
N ASP A 600 -49.26 3.44 -22.18
CA ASP A 600 -48.74 4.11 -23.37
C ASP A 600 -47.95 5.37 -23.00
N PRO A 601 -46.66 5.50 -23.38
CA PRO A 601 -45.89 6.70 -23.11
C PRO A 601 -46.49 7.97 -23.74
N ASP A 602 -47.35 7.83 -24.75
CA ASP A 602 -48.07 8.95 -25.36
C ASP A 602 -49.32 9.37 -24.55
N LEU A 603 -49.72 8.59 -23.55
CA LEU A 603 -50.81 8.93 -22.64
C LEU A 603 -50.31 9.93 -21.59
N ASN A 604 -50.98 11.08 -21.48
CA ASN A 604 -50.67 12.09 -20.45
C ASN A 604 -51.17 11.65 -19.07
N LEU A 605 -50.41 10.76 -18.41
CA LEU A 605 -50.72 10.27 -17.06
C LEU A 605 -50.63 11.35 -15.98
N THR A 606 -49.86 12.41 -16.24
CA THR A 606 -49.67 13.52 -15.31
C THR A 606 -50.97 14.27 -15.03
N GLU A 607 -51.86 14.37 -16.01
CA GLU A 607 -53.12 15.10 -15.88
C GLU A 607 -54.10 14.43 -14.91
N THR A 608 -54.02 13.11 -14.78
CA THR A 608 -54.92 12.31 -13.94
C THR A 608 -54.29 11.84 -12.63
N TRP A 609 -53.02 12.19 -12.38
CA TRP A 609 -52.26 11.77 -11.21
C TRP A 609 -52.72 12.47 -9.92
N LYS A 610 -53.01 11.67 -8.89
CA LYS A 610 -53.57 12.08 -7.60
C LYS A 610 -52.57 11.98 -6.45
N GLY A 611 -51.32 11.65 -6.75
CA GLY A 611 -50.25 11.49 -5.76
C GLY A 611 -49.89 10.04 -5.47
N TRP A 612 -48.82 9.89 -4.70
CA TRP A 612 -48.31 8.62 -4.20
C TRP A 612 -49.38 7.89 -3.35
N GLN A 613 -49.29 6.56 -3.26
CA GLN A 613 -50.27 5.64 -2.63
C GLN A 613 -51.59 5.45 -3.39
N THR A 614 -52.13 6.50 -4.04
CA THR A 614 -53.38 6.39 -4.81
C THR A 614 -53.13 5.96 -6.24
N ASP A 615 -52.16 6.59 -6.91
CA ASP A 615 -51.73 6.26 -8.25
C ASP A 615 -50.29 5.73 -8.23
N TRP A 616 -49.98 4.84 -9.17
CA TRP A 616 -48.61 4.33 -9.36
C TRP A 616 -47.68 5.47 -9.81
N TRP A 617 -46.37 5.36 -9.52
CA TRP A 617 -45.36 6.38 -9.84
C TRP A 617 -45.23 6.74 -11.33
N TRP A 618 -45.91 6.01 -12.22
CA TRP A 618 -45.94 6.28 -13.66
C TRP A 618 -46.42 7.70 -14.01
N GLY A 619 -47.40 8.22 -13.27
CA GLY A 619 -48.01 9.53 -13.51
C GLY A 619 -47.32 10.70 -12.81
N ASP A 620 -46.29 10.46 -12.00
CA ASP A 620 -45.62 11.54 -11.28
C ASP A 620 -44.92 12.51 -12.27
N PRO A 621 -45.27 13.82 -12.28
CA PRO A 621 -44.67 14.79 -13.19
C PRO A 621 -43.15 14.96 -13.02
N HIS A 622 -42.61 14.63 -11.85
CA HIS A 622 -41.22 14.91 -11.49
C HIS A 622 -40.32 13.71 -11.75
N VAL A 623 -40.82 12.47 -11.65
CA VAL A 623 -40.00 11.25 -11.70
C VAL A 623 -40.58 10.12 -12.55
N GLY A 624 -41.82 10.26 -13.04
CA GLY A 624 -42.57 9.25 -13.76
C GLY A 624 -42.21 9.11 -15.24
N LEU A 625 -43.17 8.65 -16.05
CA LEU A 625 -42.92 8.26 -17.45
C LEU A 625 -42.34 9.36 -18.32
N ASP A 626 -42.89 10.57 -18.29
CA ASP A 626 -42.42 11.67 -19.13
C ASP A 626 -40.92 11.98 -18.88
N VAL A 627 -40.52 11.93 -17.61
CA VAL A 627 -39.14 12.16 -17.17
C VAL A 627 -38.25 11.03 -17.66
N CYS A 628 -38.63 9.78 -17.38
CA CYS A 628 -37.87 8.59 -17.75
C CYS A 628 -37.76 8.42 -19.28
N MET A 629 -38.77 8.82 -20.05
CA MET A 629 -38.74 8.75 -21.51
C MET A 629 -37.71 9.69 -22.14
N ARG A 630 -37.36 10.81 -21.47
CA ARG A 630 -36.28 11.70 -21.92
C ARG A 630 -34.92 11.00 -21.85
N ALA A 631 -34.67 10.23 -20.81
CA ALA A 631 -33.48 9.38 -20.70
C ALA A 631 -33.51 8.23 -21.71
N PHE A 632 -34.64 7.51 -21.77
CA PHE A 632 -34.82 6.39 -22.71
C PHE A 632 -34.51 6.76 -24.15
N ARG A 633 -34.97 7.93 -24.63
CA ARG A 633 -34.73 8.39 -26.01
C ARG A 633 -33.25 8.62 -26.35
N LYS A 634 -32.37 8.78 -25.35
CA LYS A 634 -30.91 8.88 -25.53
C LYS A 634 -30.24 7.52 -25.67
N VAL A 635 -30.89 6.43 -25.24
CA VAL A 635 -30.37 5.07 -25.34
C VAL A 635 -30.21 4.68 -26.82
N PRO A 636 -29.12 3.96 -27.19
CA PRO A 636 -28.91 3.46 -28.55
C PRO A 636 -30.13 2.75 -29.12
N LEU A 637 -30.39 2.94 -30.42
CA LEU A 637 -31.58 2.41 -31.09
C LEU A 637 -31.69 0.89 -30.94
N GLU A 638 -30.59 0.16 -31.11
CA GLU A 638 -30.53 -1.30 -30.99
C GLU A 638 -31.05 -1.81 -29.64
N MET A 639 -30.61 -1.20 -28.53
CA MET A 639 -31.10 -1.58 -27.19
C MET A 639 -32.59 -1.26 -27.00
N ARG A 640 -33.07 -0.15 -27.58
CA ARG A 640 -34.50 0.20 -27.54
C ARG A 640 -35.35 -0.76 -28.36
N GLU A 641 -34.84 -1.23 -29.50
CA GLU A 641 -35.48 -2.25 -30.33
C GLU A 641 -35.53 -3.60 -29.61
N ASN A 642 -34.48 -3.96 -28.86
CA ASN A 642 -34.47 -5.15 -27.99
C ASN A 642 -35.61 -5.09 -26.95
N LEU A 643 -35.75 -3.97 -26.25
CA LEU A 643 -36.85 -3.80 -25.29
C LEU A 643 -38.22 -3.84 -25.99
N ALA A 644 -38.37 -3.15 -27.13
CA ALA A 644 -39.62 -3.14 -27.89
C ALA A 644 -40.01 -4.55 -28.37
N ALA A 645 -39.05 -5.41 -28.70
CA ALA A 645 -39.30 -6.79 -29.09
C ALA A 645 -39.98 -7.61 -27.97
N LEU A 646 -39.68 -7.30 -26.70
CA LEU A 646 -40.33 -7.93 -25.53
C LEU A 646 -41.78 -7.45 -25.35
N THR A 647 -42.13 -6.31 -25.93
CA THR A 647 -43.44 -5.65 -25.79
C THR A 647 -44.16 -5.53 -27.13
N ASN A 648 -44.05 -6.57 -27.98
CA ASN A 648 -44.74 -6.68 -29.27
C ASN A 648 -44.50 -5.48 -30.22
N GLY A 649 -43.28 -4.94 -30.22
CA GLY A 649 -42.88 -3.78 -31.03
C GLY A 649 -43.33 -2.43 -30.48
N THR A 650 -44.01 -2.39 -29.33
CA THR A 650 -44.45 -1.13 -28.71
C THR A 650 -43.38 -0.60 -27.75
N THR A 651 -43.11 0.70 -27.79
CA THR A 651 -42.21 1.31 -26.82
C THR A 651 -42.93 1.40 -25.47
N ARG A 652 -42.45 0.64 -24.48
CA ARG A 652 -42.95 0.61 -23.10
C ARG A 652 -41.75 0.53 -22.15
N LEU A 653 -41.83 1.23 -21.02
CA LEU A 653 -40.84 1.10 -19.94
C LEU A 653 -41.24 -0.04 -19.01
N ILE A 654 -40.27 -0.59 -18.27
CA ILE A 654 -40.52 -1.64 -17.27
C ILE A 654 -40.45 -1.01 -15.89
N GLY A 655 -41.33 -1.43 -14.97
CA GLY A 655 -41.31 -0.90 -13.62
C GLY A 655 -41.89 -1.81 -12.53
N GLY A 656 -41.35 -1.65 -11.34
CA GLY A 656 -41.64 -2.37 -10.10
C GLY A 656 -40.41 -2.38 -9.19
N SER A 657 -40.49 -3.06 -8.05
CA SER A 657 -39.41 -3.10 -7.06
C SER A 657 -38.05 -3.35 -7.69
N ALA A 658 -37.02 -2.62 -7.26
CA ALA A 658 -35.64 -2.86 -7.65
C ALA A 658 -34.76 -3.17 -6.43
N ASP A 659 -35.36 -3.82 -5.43
CA ASP A 659 -34.71 -4.13 -4.15
C ASP A 659 -33.85 -5.39 -4.18
N THR A 660 -33.96 -6.24 -5.21
CA THR A 660 -33.01 -7.34 -5.42
C THR A 660 -32.68 -7.43 -6.91
N LEU A 661 -31.41 -7.28 -7.26
CA LEU A 661 -30.92 -7.42 -8.63
C LEU A 661 -29.52 -8.03 -8.62
N TYR A 662 -29.28 -9.02 -9.49
CA TYR A 662 -27.93 -9.49 -9.79
C TYR A 662 -27.51 -9.08 -11.21
N ILE A 663 -26.33 -8.48 -11.33
CA ILE A 663 -25.73 -8.02 -12.58
C ILE A 663 -24.46 -8.84 -12.85
N PRO A 664 -24.38 -9.60 -13.95
CA PRO A 664 -23.15 -10.28 -14.33
C PRO A 664 -22.02 -9.29 -14.61
N GLY A 665 -20.80 -9.62 -14.19
CA GLY A 665 -19.67 -8.70 -14.24
C GLY A 665 -19.29 -8.24 -15.65
N HIS A 666 -19.48 -9.10 -16.65
CA HIS A 666 -19.24 -8.77 -18.05
C HIS A 666 -20.27 -7.78 -18.63
N HIS A 667 -21.43 -7.64 -18.00
CA HIS A 667 -22.45 -6.64 -18.36
C HIS A 667 -22.35 -5.34 -17.57
N ARG A 668 -21.45 -5.26 -16.57
CA ARG A 668 -21.31 -4.10 -15.67
C ARG A 668 -21.19 -2.78 -16.43
N GLN A 669 -20.27 -2.70 -17.39
CA GLN A 669 -19.97 -1.43 -18.05
C GLN A 669 -21.15 -0.94 -18.88
N VAL A 670 -21.75 -1.82 -19.69
CA VAL A 670 -22.92 -1.45 -20.52
C VAL A 670 -24.13 -1.10 -19.65
N PHE A 671 -24.31 -1.80 -18.53
CA PHE A 671 -25.33 -1.48 -17.53
C PHE A 671 -25.10 -0.09 -16.91
N LEU A 672 -23.87 0.18 -16.44
CA LEU A 672 -23.46 1.45 -15.84
C LEU A 672 -23.68 2.61 -16.81
N ASP A 673 -23.20 2.49 -18.05
CA ASP A 673 -23.31 3.53 -19.08
C ASP A 673 -24.77 3.85 -19.40
N THR A 674 -25.60 2.81 -19.50
CA THR A 674 -27.04 2.95 -19.78
C THR A 674 -27.77 3.55 -18.58
N LEU A 675 -27.46 3.12 -17.35
CA LEU A 675 -28.03 3.69 -16.13
C LEU A 675 -27.65 5.17 -15.97
N GLY A 676 -26.42 5.55 -16.36
CA GLY A 676 -25.96 6.94 -16.38
C GLY A 676 -26.87 7.87 -17.18
N LEU A 677 -27.45 7.40 -18.31
CA LEU A 677 -28.41 8.19 -19.10
C LEU A 677 -29.69 8.49 -18.32
N PHE A 678 -30.13 7.57 -17.46
CA PHE A 678 -31.30 7.78 -16.59
C PHE A 678 -30.98 8.74 -15.44
N LEU A 679 -29.74 8.73 -14.93
CA LEU A 679 -29.27 9.67 -13.91
C LEU A 679 -29.14 11.12 -14.40
N GLU A 680 -29.03 11.35 -15.73
CA GLU A 680 -29.15 12.70 -16.31
C GLU A 680 -30.55 13.31 -16.15
N THR A 681 -31.51 12.51 -15.68
CA THR A 681 -32.89 12.92 -15.40
C THR A 681 -33.23 12.63 -13.94
N THR A 682 -34.46 12.96 -13.55
CA THR A 682 -35.02 12.63 -12.23
C THR A 682 -35.80 11.31 -12.26
N CYS A 683 -35.52 10.41 -13.21
CA CYS A 683 -36.26 9.15 -13.35
C CYS A 683 -36.21 8.32 -12.06
N PHE A 684 -37.35 7.72 -11.69
CA PHE A 684 -37.49 6.92 -10.48
C PHE A 684 -36.77 5.55 -10.60
N LEU A 685 -36.10 5.03 -9.55
CA LEU A 685 -35.35 3.75 -9.62
C LEU A 685 -36.23 2.59 -10.09
N GLU A 686 -37.46 2.52 -9.59
CA GLU A 686 -38.40 1.43 -9.91
C GLU A 686 -38.94 1.55 -11.34
N ILE A 687 -38.45 2.50 -12.14
CA ILE A 687 -38.56 2.52 -13.60
C ILE A 687 -37.17 2.34 -14.22
N ALA A 688 -36.19 3.14 -13.79
CA ALA A 688 -34.86 3.20 -14.39
C ALA A 688 -34.16 1.82 -14.34
N THR A 689 -33.97 1.25 -13.16
CA THR A 689 -33.24 -0.01 -12.97
C THR A 689 -33.91 -1.17 -13.71
N PRO A 690 -35.23 -1.43 -13.55
CA PRO A 690 -35.91 -2.43 -14.35
C PRO A 690 -35.75 -2.21 -15.85
N THR A 691 -35.92 -0.99 -16.34
CA THR A 691 -35.80 -0.70 -17.77
C THR A 691 -34.38 -0.96 -18.27
N VAL A 692 -33.35 -0.54 -17.54
CA VAL A 692 -31.95 -0.73 -17.91
C VAL A 692 -31.60 -2.21 -18.02
N VAL A 693 -32.03 -3.07 -17.08
CA VAL A 693 -31.82 -4.53 -17.16
C VAL A 693 -32.31 -5.08 -18.51
N HIS A 694 -33.49 -4.65 -18.95
CA HIS A 694 -34.10 -5.15 -20.18
C HIS A 694 -33.55 -4.49 -21.45
N LEU A 695 -32.93 -3.32 -21.34
CA LEU A 695 -32.21 -2.66 -22.43
C LEU A 695 -30.87 -3.32 -22.73
N VAL A 696 -30.11 -3.67 -21.69
CA VAL A 696 -28.73 -4.14 -21.83
C VAL A 696 -28.60 -5.65 -22.01
N ARG A 697 -29.61 -6.41 -21.57
CA ARG A 697 -29.61 -7.86 -21.70
C ARG A 697 -29.67 -8.27 -23.20
N PRO A 698 -28.73 -9.09 -23.69
CA PRO A 698 -28.80 -9.64 -25.05
C PRO A 698 -30.03 -10.55 -25.22
N LEU A 699 -30.66 -10.58 -26.40
CA LEU A 699 -31.89 -11.35 -26.63
C LEU A 699 -31.71 -12.86 -26.40
N GLU A 700 -30.50 -13.37 -26.63
CA GLU A 700 -30.14 -14.78 -26.48
C GLU A 700 -29.91 -15.19 -25.03
N GLU A 701 -29.77 -14.23 -24.11
CA GLU A 701 -29.53 -14.50 -22.70
C GLU A 701 -30.84 -14.41 -21.89
N PRO A 702 -31.14 -15.39 -21.03
CA PRO A 702 -32.30 -15.30 -20.15
C PRO A 702 -32.08 -14.29 -19.02
N ILE A 703 -33.18 -13.75 -18.48
CA ILE A 703 -33.21 -13.20 -17.13
C ILE A 703 -33.74 -14.33 -16.24
N GLN A 704 -33.04 -14.67 -15.17
CA GLN A 704 -33.51 -15.67 -14.21
C GLN A 704 -34.48 -15.03 -13.22
N PHE A 705 -35.66 -15.62 -13.10
CA PHE A 705 -36.74 -15.09 -12.26
C PHE A 705 -36.45 -15.30 -10.79
N VAL A 706 -36.36 -14.20 -10.04
CA VAL A 706 -36.19 -14.19 -8.58
C VAL A 706 -37.58 -14.02 -7.94
N ASP A 707 -37.95 -14.91 -7.02
CA ASP A 707 -39.14 -14.78 -6.17
C ASP A 707 -38.93 -13.71 -5.09
N HIS A 708 -38.96 -12.45 -5.53
CA HIS A 708 -38.85 -11.27 -4.69
C HIS A 708 -40.22 -10.82 -4.16
N TRP A 709 -40.40 -10.82 -2.84
CA TRP A 709 -41.64 -10.38 -2.21
C TRP A 709 -41.50 -8.98 -1.62
N TRP A 710 -42.40 -8.08 -2.01
CA TRP A 710 -42.55 -6.78 -1.36
C TRP A 710 -43.77 -6.81 -0.43
N ILE A 711 -43.55 -6.70 0.88
CA ILE A 711 -44.60 -6.85 1.88
C ILE A 711 -44.85 -5.56 2.67
N TRP A 712 -46.12 -5.28 2.93
CA TRP A 712 -46.56 -4.12 3.70
C TRP A 712 -47.18 -4.49 5.05
N GLN A 713 -47.31 -5.79 5.32
CA GLN A 713 -47.97 -6.32 6.49
C GLN A 713 -47.07 -7.36 7.16
N PRO A 714 -47.07 -7.41 8.51
CA PRO A 714 -46.29 -8.38 9.26
C PRO A 714 -46.75 -9.82 8.97
N PRO A 715 -45.88 -10.82 9.23
CA PRO A 715 -44.59 -10.69 9.90
C PRO A 715 -43.47 -10.14 8.99
N PHE A 716 -42.60 -9.27 9.55
CA PHE A 716 -41.46 -8.66 8.86
C PHE A 716 -40.14 -9.40 9.16
N ASN A 717 -40.20 -10.72 9.31
CA ASN A 717 -39.08 -11.54 9.75
C ASN A 717 -39.13 -12.94 9.09
N ALA A 718 -38.30 -13.87 9.56
CA ALA A 718 -38.21 -15.23 8.99
C ALA A 718 -39.53 -16.02 9.07
N SER A 719 -40.49 -15.67 9.93
CA SER A 719 -41.81 -16.31 9.97
C SER A 719 -42.60 -16.12 8.67
N PHE A 720 -42.43 -14.98 7.97
CA PHE A 720 -43.07 -14.75 6.67
C PHE A 720 -42.64 -15.80 5.64
N VAL A 721 -41.34 -16.05 5.58
CA VAL A 721 -40.74 -17.02 4.65
C VAL A 721 -41.31 -18.41 4.89
N ARG A 722 -41.32 -18.86 6.15
CA ARG A 722 -41.86 -20.17 6.54
C ARG A 722 -43.35 -20.29 6.25
N GLN A 723 -44.12 -19.22 6.47
CA GLN A 723 -45.54 -19.19 6.13
C GLN A 723 -45.75 -19.36 4.62
N LYS A 724 -45.00 -18.61 3.79
CA LYS A 724 -45.10 -18.71 2.33
C LYS A 724 -44.72 -20.08 1.81
N TRP A 725 -43.66 -20.69 2.36
CA TRP A 725 -43.30 -22.07 2.05
C TRP A 725 -44.42 -23.05 2.41
N THR A 726 -45.09 -22.87 3.55
CA THR A 726 -46.22 -23.71 3.98
C THR A 726 -47.43 -23.57 3.05
N GLU A 727 -47.67 -22.36 2.55
CA GLU A 727 -48.68 -22.07 1.53
C GLU A 727 -48.31 -22.61 0.13
N GLY A 728 -47.07 -23.12 -0.02
CA GLY A 728 -46.53 -23.67 -1.25
C GLY A 728 -46.01 -22.62 -2.24
N PHE A 729 -45.68 -21.43 -1.75
CA PHE A 729 -44.96 -20.40 -2.50
C PHE A 729 -43.45 -20.51 -2.25
N GLU A 730 -42.67 -19.91 -3.14
CA GLU A 730 -41.23 -19.74 -2.92
C GLU A 730 -40.86 -18.30 -2.55
N VAL A 731 -39.77 -18.15 -1.80
CA VAL A 731 -39.25 -16.85 -1.35
C VAL A 731 -37.73 -16.88 -1.50
N ASP A 732 -37.23 -16.25 -2.56
CA ASP A 732 -35.81 -16.09 -2.81
C ASP A 732 -35.26 -14.88 -2.05
N THR A 733 -36.03 -13.79 -2.06
CA THR A 733 -35.77 -12.58 -1.28
C THR A 733 -37.07 -11.92 -0.88
N PHE A 734 -37.05 -11.09 0.17
CA PHE A 734 -38.16 -10.19 0.44
C PHE A 734 -37.68 -8.88 1.07
N HIS A 735 -38.32 -7.78 0.70
CA HIS A 735 -38.04 -6.45 1.22
C HIS A 735 -38.93 -6.13 2.43
N THR A 736 -38.48 -5.21 3.29
CA THR A 736 -39.09 -4.87 4.59
C THR A 736 -38.84 -5.95 5.66
N PHE A 737 -37.65 -6.55 5.67
CA PHE A 737 -37.14 -7.36 6.77
C PHE A 737 -36.66 -6.47 7.93
N HIS A 738 -37.11 -6.78 9.13
CA HIS A 738 -36.80 -6.04 10.34
C HIS A 738 -35.85 -6.85 11.25
N TRP A 739 -34.63 -6.36 11.46
CA TRP A 739 -33.67 -6.96 12.41
C TRP A 739 -33.93 -6.57 13.87
N GLY A 740 -34.96 -5.78 14.12
CA GLY A 740 -35.35 -5.30 15.43
C GLY A 740 -36.85 -5.14 15.56
N ASP A 741 -37.27 -4.64 16.73
CA ASP A 741 -38.66 -4.41 17.07
C ASP A 741 -38.83 -3.01 17.70
N VAL A 742 -40.01 -2.42 17.49
CA VAL A 742 -40.44 -1.24 18.24
C VAL A 742 -40.76 -1.68 19.67
N GLN A 743 -40.06 -1.11 20.63
CA GLN A 743 -40.30 -1.39 22.05
C GLN A 743 -41.45 -0.54 22.61
N ASP A 744 -41.86 -0.80 23.85
CA ASP A 744 -42.99 -0.11 24.52
C ASP A 744 -42.84 1.42 24.58
N ASP A 745 -41.60 1.93 24.53
CA ASP A 745 -41.28 3.36 24.49
C ASP A 745 -41.31 3.97 23.08
N GLY A 746 -41.70 3.18 22.07
CA GLY A 746 -41.72 3.59 20.67
C GLY A 746 -40.35 3.61 20.00
N VAL A 747 -39.27 3.21 20.70
CA VAL A 747 -37.91 3.19 20.16
C VAL A 747 -37.63 1.86 19.49
N TRP A 748 -37.12 1.92 18.27
CA TRP A 748 -36.62 0.75 17.54
C TRP A 748 -35.34 0.22 18.17
N ARG A 749 -35.30 -1.06 18.52
CA ARG A 749 -34.09 -1.72 19.04
C ARG A 749 -33.90 -3.05 18.32
N GLY A 750 -32.65 -3.43 18.05
CA GLY A 750 -32.36 -4.72 17.46
C GLY A 750 -32.82 -5.88 18.34
N ASN A 751 -33.26 -6.93 17.68
CA ASN A 751 -33.66 -8.17 18.30
C ASN A 751 -32.60 -9.22 17.97
N PRO A 752 -31.66 -9.51 18.90
CA PRO A 752 -30.57 -10.43 18.64
C PRO A 752 -31.06 -11.86 18.34
N ALA A 753 -32.31 -12.21 18.65
CA ALA A 753 -32.89 -13.50 18.29
C ALA A 753 -33.09 -13.68 16.77
N HIS A 754 -33.16 -12.60 15.99
CA HIS A 754 -33.31 -12.69 14.54
C HIS A 754 -32.07 -13.25 13.84
N ILE A 755 -30.86 -13.04 14.37
CA ILE A 755 -29.62 -13.57 13.81
C ILE A 755 -29.61 -15.12 13.80
N PRO A 756 -29.76 -15.82 14.94
CA PRO A 756 -29.81 -17.28 14.95
C PRO A 756 -31.06 -17.82 14.25
N ASP A 757 -32.18 -17.09 14.24
CA ASP A 757 -33.39 -17.53 13.51
C ASP A 757 -33.20 -17.47 11.98
N VAL A 758 -32.57 -16.42 11.45
CA VAL A 758 -32.22 -16.35 10.02
C VAL A 758 -31.21 -17.43 9.66
N ARG A 759 -30.16 -17.65 10.47
CA ARG A 759 -29.22 -18.77 10.22
C ARG A 759 -29.93 -20.12 10.17
N ARG A 760 -30.89 -20.36 11.07
CA ARG A 760 -31.73 -21.57 11.07
C ARG A 760 -32.61 -21.65 9.83
N LEU A 761 -33.25 -20.55 9.43
CA LEU A 761 -34.03 -20.46 8.19
C LEU A 761 -33.19 -20.83 6.96
N LEU A 762 -31.92 -20.41 6.90
CA LEU A 762 -31.02 -20.79 5.81
C LEU A 762 -30.73 -22.31 5.81
N VAL A 763 -30.54 -22.93 6.98
CA VAL A 763 -30.42 -24.41 7.06
C VAL A 763 -31.70 -25.09 6.58
N GLU A 764 -32.87 -24.67 7.07
CA GLU A 764 -34.17 -25.20 6.65
C GLU A 764 -34.38 -25.07 5.12
N SER A 765 -33.95 -23.94 4.55
CA SER A 765 -34.00 -23.69 3.11
C SER A 765 -33.11 -24.65 2.33
N ALA A 766 -31.86 -24.86 2.78
CA ALA A 766 -30.93 -25.79 2.15
C ALA A 766 -31.48 -27.23 2.18
N GLU A 767 -32.05 -27.67 3.31
CA GLU A 767 -32.68 -28.97 3.45
C GLU A 767 -33.87 -29.14 2.50
N ARG A 768 -34.77 -28.15 2.45
CA ARG A 768 -35.92 -28.15 1.51
C ARG A 768 -35.47 -28.29 0.05
N GLN A 769 -34.37 -27.62 -0.30
CA GLN A 769 -33.87 -27.53 -1.67
C GLN A 769 -32.85 -28.62 -2.01
N LYS A 770 -32.48 -29.46 -1.04
CA LYS A 770 -31.48 -30.53 -1.18
C LYS A 770 -30.13 -30.02 -1.66
N VAL A 771 -29.71 -28.85 -1.15
CA VAL A 771 -28.40 -28.29 -1.46
C VAL A 771 -27.45 -28.52 -0.29
N ASP A 772 -26.23 -28.93 -0.61
CA ASP A 772 -25.16 -29.01 0.37
C ASP A 772 -24.82 -27.59 0.84
N PHE A 773 -24.94 -27.34 2.14
CA PHE A 773 -24.84 -26.00 2.71
C PHE A 773 -24.07 -26.05 4.03
N PRO A 774 -22.78 -25.70 4.03
CA PRO A 774 -21.95 -25.75 5.23
C PRO A 774 -22.29 -24.56 6.13
N ILE A 775 -23.22 -24.73 7.08
CA ILE A 775 -23.37 -23.82 8.22
C ILE A 775 -22.81 -24.48 9.47
N ARG A 776 -21.99 -23.73 10.21
CA ARG A 776 -21.62 -24.08 11.59
C ARG A 776 -22.80 -23.83 12.53
N ILE A 777 -23.60 -24.87 12.75
CA ILE A 777 -24.71 -24.85 13.71
C ILE A 777 -24.20 -24.72 15.17
N GLY A 778 -22.90 -25.00 15.41
CA GLY A 778 -22.29 -25.07 16.75
C GLY A 778 -22.30 -23.78 17.59
N ASP A 779 -22.48 -22.61 16.97
CA ASP A 779 -22.53 -21.32 17.67
C ASP A 779 -23.95 -20.76 17.84
N VAL A 780 -24.99 -21.51 17.41
CA VAL A 780 -26.39 -21.16 17.68
C VAL A 780 -26.78 -21.74 19.04
N PRO A 781 -27.09 -20.92 20.06
CA PRO A 781 -27.57 -21.45 21.33
C PRO A 781 -28.83 -22.26 21.07
N VAL A 782 -28.76 -23.56 21.31
CA VAL A 782 -29.94 -24.43 21.30
C VAL A 782 -30.74 -24.06 22.54
N TYR A 783 -31.62 -23.06 22.44
CA TYR A 783 -32.70 -22.90 23.40
C TYR A 783 -33.60 -24.13 23.23
N LYS A 784 -33.48 -25.04 24.20
CA LYS A 784 -34.52 -26.06 24.43
C LYS A 784 -35.82 -25.30 24.69
N ASP A 785 -36.82 -25.61 23.90
CA ASP A 785 -38.20 -25.23 24.17
C ASP A 785 -38.58 -25.78 25.56
N GLU A 786 -38.77 -24.90 26.54
CA GLU A 786 -39.29 -25.26 27.87
C GLU A 786 -40.83 -25.26 27.89
N SER A 787 -41.49 -25.58 26.76
CA SER A 787 -42.96 -25.69 26.68
C SER A 787 -43.48 -26.97 26.01
N THR A 788 -42.85 -28.11 26.28
CA THR A 788 -43.49 -29.43 26.14
C THR A 788 -43.22 -30.32 27.34
#